data_AF-A0A3B4BKT5-F1
#
_entry.id   AF-A0A3B4BKT5-F1
#
_cell.length_a   1.000
_cell.length_b   1.000
_cell.length_c   1.000
_cell.angle_alpha   90.00
_cell.angle_beta   90.00
_cell.angle_gamma   90.00
#
_symmetry.space_group_name_H-M   'P 1'
#
loop_
_entity.id
_entity.type
_entity.pdbx_description
1 polymer ?
#
loop_
_entity_poly.entity_id
_entity_poly.type
_entity_poly.pdbx_seq_one_letter_code
_entity_poly.pdbx_strand_id
1 'polypeptide(L)'
;MAEKVLVVGGGGREHALAWKLAQSPQVQQVLVAPGNAGTANCGKICNSEVSISNHSILAQFCKDHHVGLVVVGPEVPLAAGIVDDLTAAGVPCFGPSAKAAQLEASKSYSKAFMERHGIPTARYGSFTDADEACKYIRTASFPALVVKASGLAAGKGVIVAKDQEEACQAVLDIMKDGAFGSAGETVVVEELLEGEEVSCLCFTDGISVSPMPPAQDHKRLQDGDLGPNTGGMGAYCPTPQVSQELLRDIRDSVLQKTVDGMREEGAPYVGVLYAGLMLTKEGPKVLEFNCRFGDPECQVLMPLLKSDLYEVIMNTISGKLSSNAPVWHQESSAVTVVMASAGYPGSYKKGVEITGLSQVQDMGLQVFHAGTALKDGAVVSSGGRVLTVTAVQSSLEAALGAANKGVAAVGFTGAVYRHDIGHRAIAYLNQHRGLTYKDSGVDIAAGNKLVDLIKPMAKATARSGCNAELGGFAGLFDLKAAGFVDPILVSGTDGVGTKLKIAQACNQHEGLGQDLVAMCVNDVLAQGAEPLFFLDYFSCGSLDVDVAAKVVGGIAKACEMAGCALLGGETAEMPGVYPVGEYDLAGFCVGAVERGALLPRLGDIADGDLLIGIASSGVHSNGFSLVRKVLERANLTYSSPAPFGKPGQTVGEVLLMPTKIYSRLLLPILKSGAVKAYAHITGGGLLENIPRVLPPELAVDLGNYKFDNFIITYYTFVGAENVVVRNLKQSLLKSEGGATADVKLDKNGHGDSSAPRIKKRVGVLISGTGLRSQVSCLETLKSMCDESMWFCLGTNLQALIEQARRPSSSAEIVVVISNRPGVQGLKRAALAGIQTRVNNTQSAL
;
A
#
# COMPACT_ATOMS: atom_id res chain seq x y z
N MET A 1 0.75 21.14 23.89
CA MET A 1 1.10 20.94 25.31
C MET A 1 0.81 19.49 25.63
N ALA A 2 1.48 18.86 26.60
CA ALA A 2 1.19 17.48 26.94
C ALA A 2 -0.24 17.37 27.53
N GLU A 3 -0.99 16.37 27.11
CA GLU A 3 -2.43 16.21 27.36
C GLU A 3 -2.70 15.31 28.59
N LYS A 4 -3.86 15.50 29.22
CA LYS A 4 -4.37 14.54 30.21
C LYS A 4 -5.36 13.59 29.56
N VAL A 5 -5.24 12.31 29.88
CA VAL A 5 -6.13 11.25 29.38
C VAL A 5 -6.91 10.66 30.53
N LEU A 6 -8.19 10.34 30.31
CA LEU A 6 -9.03 9.63 31.27
C LEU A 6 -9.37 8.23 30.73
N VAL A 7 -9.05 7.19 31.49
CA VAL A 7 -9.44 5.80 31.21
C VAL A 7 -10.62 5.41 32.09
N VAL A 8 -11.72 4.95 31.49
CA VAL A 8 -12.93 4.53 32.20
C VAL A 8 -12.86 3.03 32.47
N GLY A 9 -13.01 2.64 33.74
CA GLY A 9 -13.03 1.26 34.24
C GLY A 9 -12.03 1.01 35.39
N GLY A 10 -11.80 -0.25 35.72
CA GLY A 10 -11.02 -0.65 36.90
C GLY A 10 -10.51 -2.09 36.89
N GLY A 11 -10.56 -2.76 35.73
CA GLY A 11 -10.04 -4.10 35.51
C GLY A 11 -8.58 -4.11 35.05
N GLY A 12 -8.12 -5.31 34.65
CA GLY A 12 -6.75 -5.52 34.16
C GLY A 12 -6.51 -4.86 32.81
N ARG A 13 -7.53 -4.86 31.95
CA ARG A 13 -7.54 -4.12 30.69
C ARG A 13 -7.28 -2.62 30.89
N GLU A 14 -7.99 -1.98 31.82
CA GLU A 14 -7.84 -0.54 32.04
C GLU A 14 -6.46 -0.19 32.61
N HIS A 15 -5.88 -1.07 33.45
CA HIS A 15 -4.49 -0.92 33.88
C HIS A 15 -3.53 -1.05 32.69
N ALA A 16 -3.69 -2.04 31.81
CA ALA A 16 -2.84 -2.18 30.63
C ALA A 16 -2.93 -0.98 29.67
N LEU A 17 -4.13 -0.42 29.47
CA LEU A 17 -4.34 0.80 28.68
C LEU A 17 -3.66 2.00 29.34
N ALA A 18 -3.86 2.21 30.64
CA ALA A 18 -3.25 3.31 31.38
C ALA A 18 -1.71 3.22 31.37
N TRP A 19 -1.18 2.01 31.56
CA TRP A 19 0.25 1.72 31.47
C TRP A 19 0.81 2.07 30.09
N LYS A 20 0.12 1.71 29.01
CA LYS A 20 0.59 1.98 27.65
C LYS A 20 0.49 3.46 27.30
N LEU A 21 -0.60 4.14 27.68
CA LEU A 21 -0.79 5.58 27.46
C LEU A 21 0.25 6.42 28.21
N ALA A 22 0.62 6.02 29.43
CA ALA A 22 1.62 6.74 30.22
C ALA A 22 3.03 6.78 29.56
N GLN A 23 3.32 5.84 28.66
CA GLN A 23 4.59 5.81 27.90
C GLN A 23 4.67 6.90 26.84
N SER A 24 3.54 7.43 26.37
CA SER A 24 3.51 8.47 25.36
C SER A 24 4.21 9.74 25.86
N PRO A 25 5.09 10.37 25.06
CA PRO A 25 5.64 11.69 25.38
C PRO A 25 4.57 12.80 25.29
N GLN A 26 3.44 12.55 24.61
CA GLN A 26 2.34 13.51 24.48
C GLN A 26 1.41 13.50 25.68
N VAL A 27 1.45 12.46 26.52
CA VAL A 27 0.59 12.31 27.70
C VAL A 27 1.32 12.80 28.95
N GLN A 28 0.77 13.80 29.62
CA GLN A 28 1.25 14.31 30.91
C GLN A 28 0.77 13.45 32.08
N GLN A 29 -0.51 13.06 32.05
CA GLN A 29 -1.16 12.36 33.15
C GLN A 29 -2.26 11.44 32.61
N VAL A 30 -2.40 10.27 33.22
CA VAL A 30 -3.50 9.34 32.98
C VAL A 30 -4.34 9.23 34.25
N LEU A 31 -5.59 9.65 34.16
CA LEU A 31 -6.60 9.45 35.19
C LEU A 31 -7.32 8.13 34.92
N VAL A 32 -7.62 7.34 35.95
CA VAL A 32 -8.40 6.10 35.81
C VAL A 32 -9.62 6.14 36.72
N ALA A 33 -10.83 5.95 36.19
CA ALA A 33 -12.07 6.09 36.94
C ALA A 33 -12.91 4.80 36.94
N PRO A 34 -13.10 4.11 38.09
CA PRO A 34 -12.49 4.39 39.40
C PRO A 34 -11.04 3.89 39.55
N GLY A 35 -10.56 3.07 38.61
CA GLY A 35 -9.27 2.38 38.72
C GLY A 35 -9.23 1.29 39.79
N ASN A 36 -8.03 0.85 40.13
CA ASN A 36 -7.75 -0.17 41.14
C ASN A 36 -6.43 0.14 41.88
N ALA A 37 -5.96 -0.78 42.72
CA ALA A 37 -4.73 -0.55 43.49
C ALA A 37 -3.48 -0.35 42.61
N GLY A 38 -3.41 -0.98 41.43
CA GLY A 38 -2.29 -0.86 40.52
C GLY A 38 -2.22 0.49 39.79
N THR A 39 -3.36 1.15 39.62
CA THR A 39 -3.46 2.47 38.98
C THR A 39 -3.52 3.62 39.97
N ALA A 40 -3.50 3.34 41.28
CA ALA A 40 -3.72 4.35 42.32
C ALA A 40 -2.69 5.48 42.31
N ASN A 41 -1.39 5.15 42.17
CA ASN A 41 -0.31 6.12 42.08
C ASN A 41 0.94 5.49 41.43
N CYS A 42 0.97 5.45 40.09
CA CYS A 42 2.05 4.81 39.34
C CYS A 42 2.58 5.75 38.23
N GLY A 43 3.67 6.46 38.51
CA GLY A 43 4.28 7.40 37.56
C GLY A 43 3.30 8.51 37.14
N LYS A 44 2.84 8.47 35.88
CA LYS A 44 1.84 9.42 35.34
C LYS A 44 0.39 9.02 35.65
N ILE A 45 0.16 7.86 36.26
CA ILE A 45 -1.18 7.25 36.43
C ILE A 45 -1.68 7.51 37.85
N CYS A 46 -2.93 7.94 37.97
CA CYS A 46 -3.63 8.04 39.25
C CYS A 46 -5.13 7.77 39.11
N ASN A 47 -5.77 7.34 40.20
CA ASN A 47 -7.21 7.09 40.21
C ASN A 47 -8.01 8.39 40.35
N SER A 48 -9.26 8.37 39.87
CA SER A 48 -10.26 9.43 40.03
C SER A 48 -11.58 8.83 40.51
N GLU A 49 -12.25 9.52 41.44
CA GLU A 49 -13.56 9.11 41.96
C GLU A 49 -14.75 9.65 41.13
N VAL A 50 -14.48 10.24 39.96
CA VAL A 50 -15.54 10.78 39.10
C VAL A 50 -16.56 9.69 38.73
N SER A 51 -17.84 10.04 38.81
CA SER A 51 -18.93 9.15 38.40
C SER A 51 -18.89 8.91 36.89
N ILE A 52 -18.75 7.64 36.51
CA ILE A 52 -18.72 7.22 35.10
C ILE A 52 -20.13 6.97 34.52
N SER A 53 -21.16 6.90 35.36
CA SER A 53 -22.55 6.67 34.95
C SER A 53 -23.34 7.96 34.72
N ASN A 54 -22.86 9.09 35.23
CA ASN A 54 -23.46 10.40 34.97
C ASN A 54 -22.61 11.18 33.97
N HIS A 55 -22.96 11.08 32.68
CA HIS A 55 -22.17 11.65 31.59
C HIS A 55 -22.09 13.18 31.64
N SER A 56 -23.10 13.86 32.19
CA SER A 56 -23.05 15.32 32.37
C SER A 56 -21.99 15.74 33.39
N ILE A 57 -21.92 15.04 34.52
CA ILE A 57 -20.87 15.25 35.53
C ILE A 57 -19.50 14.90 34.94
N LEU A 58 -19.41 13.79 34.20
CA LEU A 58 -18.17 13.35 33.58
C LEU A 58 -17.65 14.35 32.53
N ALA A 59 -18.54 14.91 31.70
CA ALA A 59 -18.19 15.93 30.72
C ALA A 59 -17.67 17.21 31.40
N GLN A 60 -18.34 17.64 32.48
CA GLN A 60 -17.90 18.81 33.25
C GLN A 60 -16.55 18.56 33.92
N PHE A 61 -16.36 17.39 34.53
CA PHE A 61 -15.07 16.97 35.09
C PHE A 61 -13.95 17.02 34.04
N CYS A 62 -14.21 16.53 32.82
CA CYS A 62 -13.22 16.57 31.75
C CYS A 62 -12.82 18.02 31.39
N LYS A 63 -13.77 18.95 31.38
CA LYS A 63 -13.51 20.38 31.13
C LYS A 63 -12.70 21.02 32.26
N ASP A 64 -13.13 20.80 33.51
CA ASP A 64 -12.50 21.39 34.70
C ASP A 64 -11.07 20.89 34.92
N HIS A 65 -10.81 19.62 34.58
CA HIS A 65 -9.49 19.00 34.74
C HIS A 65 -8.61 19.08 33.48
N HIS A 66 -9.11 19.66 32.38
CA HIS A 66 -8.46 19.72 31.06
C HIS A 66 -8.07 18.33 30.52
N VAL A 67 -9.02 17.40 30.53
CA VAL A 67 -8.89 16.08 29.91
C VAL A 67 -9.08 16.22 28.40
N GLY A 68 -8.03 15.93 27.63
CA GLY A 68 -8.03 16.03 26.17
C GLY A 68 -8.54 14.77 25.45
N LEU A 69 -8.62 13.64 26.17
CA LEU A 69 -9.09 12.36 25.61
C LEU A 69 -9.68 11.48 26.71
N VAL A 70 -10.84 10.87 26.43
CA VAL A 70 -11.43 9.79 27.23
C VAL A 70 -11.30 8.47 26.47
N VAL A 71 -10.88 7.41 27.15
CA VAL A 71 -10.75 6.05 26.61
C VAL A 71 -11.64 5.11 27.40
N VAL A 72 -12.63 4.50 26.73
CA VAL A 72 -13.61 3.64 27.40
C VAL A 72 -13.16 2.19 27.37
N GLY A 73 -12.93 1.61 28.56
CA GLY A 73 -12.54 0.21 28.71
C GLY A 73 -13.73 -0.77 28.64
N PRO A 74 -14.74 -0.66 29.53
CA PRO A 74 -15.84 -1.60 29.61
C PRO A 74 -17.01 -1.29 28.67
N GLU A 75 -17.82 -2.33 28.43
CA GLU A 75 -18.95 -2.34 27.52
C GLU A 75 -20.16 -1.55 28.00
N VAL A 76 -20.42 -1.53 29.31
CA VAL A 76 -21.65 -0.91 29.88
C VAL A 76 -21.72 0.60 29.58
N PRO A 77 -20.66 1.41 29.79
CA PRO A 77 -20.70 2.82 29.42
C PRO A 77 -20.87 3.05 27.92
N LEU A 78 -20.31 2.19 27.06
CA LEU A 78 -20.47 2.28 25.60
C LEU A 78 -21.93 2.09 25.20
N ALA A 79 -22.57 1.03 25.72
CA ALA A 79 -23.99 0.78 25.46
C ALA A 79 -24.91 1.88 26.02
N ALA A 80 -24.48 2.57 27.09
CA ALA A 80 -25.19 3.70 27.68
C ALA A 80 -25.00 5.04 26.94
N GLY A 81 -24.15 5.11 25.90
CA GLY A 81 -23.96 6.32 25.10
C GLY A 81 -22.91 7.30 25.62
N ILE A 82 -21.94 6.84 26.42
CA ILE A 82 -20.87 7.72 26.94
C ILE A 82 -20.11 8.47 25.84
N VAL A 83 -19.87 7.82 24.69
CA VAL A 83 -19.14 8.42 23.56
C VAL A 83 -19.98 9.52 22.91
N ASP A 84 -21.27 9.27 22.71
CA ASP A 84 -22.20 10.21 22.10
C ASP A 84 -22.30 11.48 22.96
N ASP A 85 -22.54 11.32 24.26
CA ASP A 85 -22.73 12.42 25.20
C ASP A 85 -21.46 13.27 25.38
N LEU A 86 -20.30 12.63 25.52
CA LEU A 86 -19.03 13.35 25.66
C LEU A 86 -18.64 14.09 24.38
N THR A 87 -18.82 13.47 23.22
CA THR A 87 -18.53 14.11 21.93
C THR A 87 -19.45 15.30 21.71
N ALA A 88 -20.75 15.18 22.01
CA ALA A 88 -21.70 16.29 21.95
C ALA A 88 -21.33 17.44 22.90
N ALA A 89 -20.71 17.13 24.04
CA ALA A 89 -20.20 18.11 25.00
C ALA A 89 -18.83 18.72 24.61
N GLY A 90 -18.24 18.30 23.48
CA GLY A 90 -16.94 18.77 22.98
C GLY A 90 -15.72 18.08 23.59
N VAL A 91 -15.90 16.90 24.20
CA VAL A 91 -14.82 16.10 24.81
C VAL A 91 -14.49 14.91 23.90
N PRO A 92 -13.26 14.80 23.36
CA PRO A 92 -12.87 13.64 22.56
C PRO A 92 -12.97 12.34 23.35
N CYS A 93 -13.67 11.34 22.79
CA CYS A 93 -13.91 10.05 23.42
C CYS A 93 -13.65 8.91 22.45
N PHE A 94 -12.84 7.93 22.87
CA PHE A 94 -12.48 6.75 22.08
C PHE A 94 -13.34 5.54 22.47
N GLY A 95 -14.12 5.09 21.51
CA GLY A 95 -15.06 3.97 21.59
C GLY A 95 -16.20 4.17 20.59
N PRO A 96 -17.02 3.13 20.33
CA PRO A 96 -18.19 3.26 19.46
C PRO A 96 -19.32 4.05 20.13
N SER A 97 -20.18 4.66 19.31
CA SER A 97 -21.48 5.19 19.76
C SER A 97 -22.39 4.09 20.34
N ALA A 98 -23.41 4.45 21.11
CA ALA A 98 -24.40 3.48 21.61
C ALA A 98 -25.08 2.69 20.49
N LYS A 99 -25.35 3.35 19.35
CA LYS A 99 -25.91 2.71 18.16
C LYS A 99 -24.95 1.69 17.58
N ALA A 100 -23.65 2.01 17.50
CA ALA A 100 -22.64 1.07 17.02
C ALA A 100 -22.34 -0.06 18.02
N ALA A 101 -22.42 0.23 19.32
CA ALA A 101 -22.23 -0.72 20.40
C ALA A 101 -23.33 -1.79 20.46
N GLN A 102 -24.42 -1.67 19.70
CA GLN A 102 -25.45 -2.71 19.56
C GLN A 102 -24.88 -4.04 19.04
N LEU A 103 -23.75 -4.02 18.33
CA LEU A 103 -23.04 -5.25 17.92
C LEU A 103 -22.66 -6.16 19.10
N GLU A 104 -22.37 -5.58 20.27
CA GLU A 104 -22.14 -6.31 21.52
C GLU A 104 -23.37 -6.31 22.42
N ALA A 105 -24.06 -5.17 22.55
CA ALA A 105 -25.14 -4.98 23.52
C ALA A 105 -26.39 -5.83 23.23
N SER A 106 -26.58 -6.26 21.97
CA SER A 106 -27.69 -7.11 21.55
C SER A 106 -27.20 -8.19 20.59
N LYS A 107 -27.14 -9.44 21.07
CA LYS A 107 -26.73 -10.58 20.23
C LYS A 107 -27.73 -10.83 19.11
N SER A 108 -29.03 -10.63 19.34
CA SER A 108 -30.03 -10.74 18.27
C SER A 108 -29.80 -9.70 17.18
N TYR A 109 -29.47 -8.46 17.54
CA TYR A 109 -29.07 -7.43 16.56
C TYR A 109 -27.81 -7.85 15.79
N SER A 110 -26.78 -8.31 16.50
CA SER A 110 -25.49 -8.73 15.96
C SER A 110 -25.64 -9.85 14.92
N LYS A 111 -26.44 -10.88 15.22
CA LYS A 111 -26.71 -11.99 14.29
C LYS A 111 -27.50 -11.53 13.06
N ALA A 112 -28.53 -10.72 13.26
CA ALA A 112 -29.30 -10.14 12.16
C ALA A 112 -28.44 -9.23 11.27
N PHE A 113 -27.52 -8.46 11.87
CA PHE A 113 -26.57 -7.62 11.14
C PHE A 113 -25.64 -8.46 10.27
N MET A 114 -25.05 -9.52 10.83
CA MET A 114 -24.17 -10.41 10.08
C MET A 114 -24.88 -11.08 8.91
N GLU A 115 -26.13 -11.50 9.09
CA GLU A 115 -26.95 -12.07 8.03
C GLU A 115 -27.22 -11.08 6.89
N ARG A 116 -27.62 -9.83 7.22
CA ARG A 116 -27.88 -8.78 6.22
C ARG A 116 -26.66 -8.42 5.37
N HIS A 117 -25.47 -8.50 5.96
CA HIS A 117 -24.20 -8.10 5.31
C HIS A 117 -23.36 -9.28 4.82
N GLY A 118 -23.88 -10.51 4.89
CA GLY A 118 -23.18 -11.71 4.44
C GLY A 118 -21.84 -11.92 5.15
N ILE A 119 -21.83 -11.71 6.47
CA ILE A 119 -20.70 -11.99 7.36
C ILE A 119 -20.86 -13.42 7.89
N PRO A 120 -19.84 -14.31 7.74
CA PRO A 120 -19.96 -15.70 8.16
C PRO A 120 -20.20 -15.84 9.67
N THR A 121 -21.26 -16.53 10.07
CA THR A 121 -21.58 -16.83 11.47
C THR A 121 -22.33 -18.16 11.59
N ALA A 122 -22.51 -18.66 12.82
CA ALA A 122 -23.32 -19.83 13.11
C ALA A 122 -24.79 -19.63 12.67
N ARG A 123 -25.44 -20.67 12.16
CA ARG A 123 -26.90 -20.64 11.93
C ARG A 123 -27.63 -20.38 13.25
N TYR A 124 -28.72 -19.61 13.22
CA TYR A 124 -29.37 -19.16 14.45
C TYR A 124 -30.87 -18.89 14.30
N GLY A 125 -31.53 -18.75 15.46
CA GLY A 125 -32.86 -18.16 15.61
C GLY A 125 -32.91 -17.30 16.87
N SER A 126 -33.75 -16.26 16.87
CA SER A 126 -33.99 -15.40 18.05
C SER A 126 -35.43 -15.51 18.51
N PHE A 127 -35.65 -15.59 19.83
CA PHE A 127 -36.95 -15.91 20.41
C PHE A 127 -37.26 -15.07 21.64
N THR A 128 -38.50 -14.61 21.73
CA THR A 128 -39.10 -13.98 22.92
C THR A 128 -40.12 -14.88 23.61
N ASP A 129 -40.35 -16.08 23.07
CA ASP A 129 -41.19 -17.12 23.65
C ASP A 129 -40.38 -18.41 23.84
N ALA A 130 -40.41 -18.96 25.06
CA ALA A 130 -39.61 -20.11 25.43
C ALA A 130 -40.07 -21.41 24.74
N ASP A 131 -41.37 -21.56 24.47
CA ASP A 131 -41.92 -22.77 23.87
C ASP A 131 -41.56 -22.84 22.37
N GLU A 132 -41.62 -21.70 21.66
CA GLU A 132 -41.14 -21.61 20.27
C GLU A 132 -39.62 -21.81 20.16
N ALA A 133 -38.83 -21.29 21.12
CA ALA A 133 -37.39 -21.56 21.18
C ALA A 133 -37.08 -23.06 21.37
N CYS A 134 -37.79 -23.73 22.29
CA CYS A 134 -37.63 -25.18 22.50
C CYS A 134 -38.05 -25.99 21.27
N LYS A 135 -39.12 -25.57 20.58
CA LYS A 135 -39.56 -26.18 19.32
C LYS A 135 -38.52 -26.02 18.22
N TYR A 136 -37.89 -24.84 18.10
CA TYR A 136 -36.80 -24.61 17.17
C TYR A 136 -35.62 -25.55 17.45
N ILE A 137 -35.19 -25.68 18.71
CA ILE A 137 -34.12 -26.60 19.13
C ILE A 137 -34.41 -28.04 18.69
N ARG A 138 -35.64 -28.52 18.91
CA ARG A 138 -36.05 -29.89 18.60
C ARG A 138 -36.21 -30.19 17.11
N THR A 139 -36.49 -29.17 16.30
CA THR A 139 -36.81 -29.33 14.87
C THR A 139 -35.70 -28.87 13.92
N ALA A 140 -34.66 -28.19 14.43
CA ALA A 140 -33.52 -27.75 13.64
C ALA A 140 -32.81 -28.93 12.95
N SER A 141 -32.39 -28.73 11.70
CA SER A 141 -31.62 -29.72 10.92
C SER A 141 -30.13 -29.76 11.29
N PHE A 142 -29.75 -29.12 12.38
CA PHE A 142 -28.38 -28.92 12.85
C PHE A 142 -28.33 -28.85 14.38
N PRO A 143 -27.15 -28.98 15.01
CA PRO A 143 -27.04 -29.00 16.47
C PRO A 143 -27.27 -27.60 17.06
N ALA A 144 -28.53 -27.21 17.23
CA ALA A 144 -28.97 -25.97 17.86
C ALA A 144 -28.81 -26.05 19.39
N LEU A 145 -27.56 -26.11 19.85
CA LEU A 145 -27.18 -26.44 21.23
C LEU A 145 -26.52 -25.28 21.99
N VAL A 146 -26.33 -24.12 21.37
CA VAL A 146 -25.78 -22.93 22.04
C VAL A 146 -26.90 -21.94 22.31
N VAL A 147 -27.21 -21.68 23.58
CA VAL A 147 -28.26 -20.75 24.00
C VAL A 147 -27.62 -19.53 24.64
N LYS A 148 -27.91 -18.35 24.10
CA LYS A 148 -27.35 -17.08 24.57
C LYS A 148 -28.46 -16.10 24.94
N ALA A 149 -28.34 -15.43 26.08
CA ALA A 149 -29.12 -14.25 26.40
C ALA A 149 -28.71 -13.10 25.46
N SER A 150 -29.69 -12.40 24.88
CA SER A 150 -29.41 -11.36 23.88
C SER A 150 -28.69 -10.16 24.49
N GLY A 151 -29.10 -9.71 25.68
CA GLY A 151 -28.52 -8.55 26.34
C GLY A 151 -27.13 -8.80 26.98
N LEU A 152 -26.61 -7.75 27.60
CA LEU A 152 -25.34 -7.79 28.35
C LEU A 152 -25.51 -8.58 29.66
N ALA A 153 -24.98 -9.80 29.69
CA ALA A 153 -25.03 -10.71 30.84
C ALA A 153 -23.64 -10.97 31.47
N ALA A 154 -22.71 -10.01 31.35
CA ALA A 154 -21.34 -10.08 31.90
C ALA A 154 -20.59 -11.40 31.60
N GLY A 155 -20.75 -11.93 30.39
CA GLY A 155 -20.14 -13.19 29.94
C GLY A 155 -20.73 -14.47 30.54
N LYS A 156 -21.78 -14.38 31.36
CA LYS A 156 -22.44 -15.54 32.01
C LYS A 156 -23.70 -16.01 31.29
N GLY A 157 -24.24 -15.22 30.37
CA GLY A 157 -25.47 -15.53 29.64
C GLY A 157 -25.27 -16.42 28.41
N VAL A 158 -24.26 -17.30 28.39
CA VAL A 158 -23.99 -18.24 27.29
C VAL A 158 -23.90 -19.64 27.85
N ILE A 159 -24.77 -20.52 27.37
CA ILE A 159 -24.82 -21.94 27.76
C ILE A 159 -24.58 -22.78 26.50
N VAL A 160 -23.58 -23.66 26.57
CA VAL A 160 -23.29 -24.65 25.54
C VAL A 160 -23.80 -26.00 26.05
N ALA A 161 -24.97 -26.40 25.56
CA ALA A 161 -25.63 -27.63 25.96
C ALA A 161 -25.03 -28.87 25.27
N LYS A 162 -25.12 -30.01 25.93
CA LYS A 162 -24.67 -31.31 25.40
C LYS A 162 -25.71 -31.96 24.50
N ASP A 163 -26.98 -31.65 24.72
CA ASP A 163 -28.12 -32.20 23.98
C ASP A 163 -29.30 -31.22 23.94
N GLN A 164 -30.34 -31.61 23.20
CA GLN A 164 -31.52 -30.77 22.99
C GLN A 164 -32.31 -30.52 24.28
N GLU A 165 -32.27 -31.43 25.25
CA GLU A 165 -33.00 -31.31 26.52
C GLU A 165 -32.33 -30.26 27.41
N GLU A 166 -31.01 -30.32 27.55
CA GLU A 166 -30.21 -29.31 28.25
C GLU A 166 -30.32 -27.94 27.57
N ALA A 167 -30.38 -27.88 26.24
CA ALA A 167 -30.60 -26.62 25.51
C ALA A 167 -32.00 -26.03 25.79
N CYS A 168 -33.05 -26.87 25.82
CA CYS A 168 -34.39 -26.41 26.19
C CYS A 168 -34.44 -25.92 27.65
N GLN A 169 -33.75 -26.61 28.57
CA GLN A 169 -33.66 -26.17 29.96
C GLN A 169 -32.94 -24.83 30.07
N ALA A 170 -31.83 -24.64 29.35
CA ALA A 170 -31.11 -23.36 29.30
C ALA A 170 -31.99 -22.19 28.83
N VAL A 171 -32.88 -22.42 27.86
CA VAL A 171 -33.88 -21.42 27.44
C VAL A 171 -34.82 -21.06 28.59
N LEU A 172 -35.34 -22.06 29.30
CA LEU A 172 -36.26 -21.85 30.42
C LEU A 172 -35.58 -21.08 31.57
N ASP A 173 -34.35 -21.46 31.92
CA ASP A 173 -33.58 -20.81 32.98
C ASP A 173 -33.31 -19.33 32.65
N ILE A 174 -33.02 -19.01 31.38
CA ILE A 174 -32.78 -17.63 30.95
C ILE A 174 -34.07 -16.81 30.95
N MET A 175 -35.18 -17.36 30.43
CA MET A 175 -36.39 -16.59 30.14
C MET A 175 -37.43 -16.61 31.27
N LYS A 176 -37.67 -17.75 31.92
CA LYS A 176 -38.73 -17.91 32.94
C LYS A 176 -38.23 -17.62 34.35
N ASP A 177 -37.03 -18.08 34.68
CA ASP A 177 -36.46 -17.89 36.02
C ASP A 177 -35.77 -16.52 36.16
N GLY A 178 -35.74 -15.73 35.08
CA GLY A 178 -35.24 -14.35 35.07
C GLY A 178 -33.78 -14.25 35.49
N ALA A 179 -32.97 -15.30 35.27
CA ALA A 179 -31.61 -15.43 35.77
C ALA A 179 -30.68 -14.25 35.40
N PHE A 180 -31.04 -13.50 34.35
CA PHE A 180 -30.30 -12.34 33.84
C PHE A 180 -31.14 -11.05 33.73
N GLY A 181 -32.32 -10.98 34.37
CA GLY A 181 -33.21 -9.82 34.28
C GLY A 181 -33.62 -9.50 32.84
N SER A 182 -33.68 -8.21 32.48
CA SER A 182 -34.08 -7.76 31.13
C SER A 182 -33.12 -8.23 30.02
N ALA A 183 -31.87 -8.59 30.35
CA ALA A 183 -30.94 -9.13 29.36
C ALA A 183 -31.39 -10.50 28.80
N GLY A 184 -32.29 -11.21 29.52
CA GLY A 184 -32.83 -12.52 29.15
C GLY A 184 -34.19 -12.50 28.44
N GLU A 185 -34.78 -11.32 28.16
CA GLU A 185 -36.10 -11.22 27.49
C GLU A 185 -36.11 -11.81 26.07
N THR A 186 -34.95 -11.80 25.41
CA THR A 186 -34.73 -12.45 24.12
C THR A 186 -33.58 -13.42 24.24
N VAL A 187 -33.77 -14.64 23.74
CA VAL A 187 -32.71 -15.65 23.61
C VAL A 187 -32.34 -15.84 22.15
N VAL A 188 -31.06 -16.08 21.91
CA VAL A 188 -30.52 -16.50 20.62
C VAL A 188 -30.10 -17.96 20.76
N VAL A 189 -30.68 -18.82 19.94
CA VAL A 189 -30.28 -20.23 19.82
C VAL A 189 -29.44 -20.38 18.56
N GLU A 190 -28.23 -20.91 18.71
CA GLU A 190 -27.25 -21.02 17.63
C GLU A 190 -26.76 -22.47 17.44
N GLU A 191 -26.30 -22.74 16.22
CA GLU A 191 -25.51 -23.91 15.89
C GLU A 191 -24.25 -24.01 16.77
N LEU A 192 -23.98 -25.21 17.28
CA LEU A 192 -22.71 -25.54 17.91
C LEU A 192 -21.61 -25.66 16.84
N LEU A 193 -20.73 -24.67 16.77
CA LEU A 193 -19.56 -24.71 15.90
C LEU A 193 -18.40 -25.48 16.55
N GLU A 194 -17.66 -26.21 15.74
CA GLU A 194 -16.45 -26.94 16.15
C GLU A 194 -15.21 -26.34 15.47
N GLY A 195 -14.14 -26.16 16.24
CA GLY A 195 -12.89 -25.59 15.75
C GLY A 195 -11.99 -25.01 16.84
N GLU A 196 -11.05 -24.18 16.41
CA GLU A 196 -10.21 -23.36 17.30
C GLU A 196 -10.86 -21.98 17.49
N GLU A 197 -11.07 -21.57 18.75
CA GLU A 197 -11.49 -20.20 19.07
C GLU A 197 -10.30 -19.24 18.93
N VAL A 198 -10.49 -18.12 18.24
CA VAL A 198 -9.48 -17.05 18.14
C VAL A 198 -10.14 -15.69 18.27
N SER A 199 -9.36 -14.73 18.75
CA SER A 199 -9.77 -13.35 18.91
C SER A 199 -9.05 -12.48 17.89
N CYS A 200 -9.83 -11.89 16.98
CA CYS A 200 -9.31 -10.95 15.99
C CYS A 200 -9.85 -9.56 16.28
N LEU A 201 -8.96 -8.66 16.68
CA LEU A 201 -9.29 -7.28 16.99
C LEU A 201 -8.78 -6.35 15.88
N CYS A 202 -9.39 -5.19 15.75
CA CYS A 202 -8.84 -4.10 14.94
C CYS A 202 -9.11 -2.73 15.57
N PHE A 203 -8.23 -1.78 15.25
CA PHE A 203 -8.59 -0.37 15.30
C PHE A 203 -9.37 -0.03 14.02
N THR A 204 -10.41 0.79 14.15
CA THR A 204 -11.16 1.31 13.00
C THR A 204 -11.60 2.74 13.23
N ASP A 205 -11.45 3.57 12.20
CA ASP A 205 -11.88 4.97 12.18
C ASP A 205 -13.28 5.18 11.53
N GLY A 206 -14.03 4.09 11.37
CA GLY A 206 -15.32 4.08 10.68
C GLY A 206 -15.23 3.86 9.17
N ILE A 207 -14.00 3.81 8.62
CA ILE A 207 -13.75 3.56 7.19
C ILE A 207 -12.64 2.52 7.03
N SER A 208 -11.50 2.76 7.67
CA SER A 208 -10.27 1.98 7.57
C SER A 208 -10.22 0.95 8.69
N VAL A 209 -9.79 -0.28 8.37
CA VAL A 209 -9.52 -1.33 9.36
C VAL A 209 -8.03 -1.59 9.49
N SER A 210 -7.51 -1.49 10.71
CA SER A 210 -6.15 -1.93 11.03
C SER A 210 -6.18 -3.11 12.01
N PRO A 211 -6.00 -4.36 11.52
CA PRO A 211 -6.05 -5.55 12.36
C PRO A 211 -4.88 -5.59 13.34
N MET A 212 -5.16 -6.04 14.56
CA MET A 212 -4.15 -6.38 15.56
C MET A 212 -3.67 -7.82 15.34
N PRO A 213 -2.49 -8.20 15.85
CA PRO A 213 -2.09 -9.60 15.89
C PRO A 213 -3.16 -10.43 16.61
N PRO A 214 -3.55 -11.60 16.08
CA PRO A 214 -4.60 -12.41 16.67
C PRO A 214 -4.17 -12.89 18.05
N ALA A 215 -5.12 -12.92 18.98
CA ALA A 215 -4.91 -13.44 20.33
C ALA A 215 -5.82 -14.64 20.58
N GLN A 216 -5.55 -15.39 21.63
CA GLN A 216 -6.46 -16.42 22.12
C GLN A 216 -6.45 -16.39 23.65
N ASP A 217 -7.65 -16.43 24.23
CA ASP A 217 -7.85 -16.53 25.66
C ASP A 217 -8.12 -17.98 26.10
N HIS A 218 -8.04 -18.22 27.40
CA HIS A 218 -8.37 -19.49 28.02
C HIS A 218 -9.49 -19.28 29.04
N LYS A 219 -10.73 -19.59 28.64
CA LYS A 219 -11.93 -19.36 29.47
C LYS A 219 -12.05 -20.33 30.65
N ARG A 220 -11.56 -21.56 30.51
CA ARG A 220 -11.72 -22.63 31.50
C ARG A 220 -10.80 -22.43 32.72
N LEU A 221 -11.34 -22.70 33.91
CA LEU A 221 -10.69 -22.41 35.20
C LEU A 221 -9.40 -23.22 35.43
N GLN A 222 -9.38 -24.49 35.02
CA GLN A 222 -8.33 -25.45 35.36
C GLN A 222 -7.47 -25.81 34.14
N ASP A 223 -6.26 -26.30 34.40
CA ASP A 223 -5.35 -26.83 33.38
C ASP A 223 -6.03 -27.92 32.55
N GLY A 224 -5.63 -28.06 31.28
CA GLY A 224 -6.26 -28.97 30.32
C GLY A 224 -7.63 -28.52 29.84
N ASP A 225 -7.95 -27.22 29.96
CA ASP A 225 -9.24 -26.63 29.63
C ASP A 225 -10.42 -27.28 30.39
N LEU A 226 -10.20 -27.61 31.67
CA LEU A 226 -11.18 -28.23 32.57
C LEU A 226 -11.89 -27.22 33.49
N GLY A 227 -12.95 -27.68 34.16
CA GLY A 227 -13.72 -26.86 35.11
C GLY A 227 -14.70 -25.89 34.45
N PRO A 228 -15.34 -25.00 35.22
CA PRO A 228 -16.34 -24.07 34.68
C PRO A 228 -15.72 -23.01 33.77
N ASN A 229 -16.54 -22.43 32.88
CA ASN A 229 -16.18 -21.22 32.14
C ASN A 229 -16.01 -20.04 33.10
N THR A 230 -15.08 -19.16 32.76
CA THR A 230 -14.76 -17.93 33.49
C THR A 230 -14.70 -16.77 32.51
N GLY A 231 -14.46 -15.55 32.99
CA GLY A 231 -14.13 -14.41 32.12
C GLY A 231 -12.75 -14.48 31.44
N GLY A 232 -11.99 -15.56 31.60
CA GLY A 232 -10.64 -15.76 31.06
C GLY A 232 -9.59 -15.90 32.17
N MET A 233 -8.83 -16.99 32.14
CA MET A 233 -7.74 -17.34 33.08
C MET A 233 -6.33 -17.02 32.53
N GLY A 234 -6.25 -16.56 31.28
CA GLY A 234 -5.02 -16.15 30.63
C GLY A 234 -5.27 -15.92 29.15
N ALA A 235 -4.30 -15.29 28.50
CA ALA A 235 -4.31 -15.09 27.06
C ALA A 235 -2.88 -15.08 26.53
N TYR A 236 -2.74 -15.27 25.24
CA TYR A 236 -1.46 -15.14 24.55
C TYR A 236 -1.63 -14.51 23.16
N CYS A 237 -0.53 -13.98 22.64
CA CYS A 237 -0.47 -13.32 21.35
C CYS A 237 0.97 -13.41 20.78
N PRO A 238 1.18 -13.66 19.47
CA PRO A 238 0.15 -13.97 18.46
C PRO A 238 -0.35 -15.43 18.51
N THR A 239 -1.52 -15.69 17.93
CA THR A 239 -2.08 -17.04 17.71
C THR A 239 -1.51 -17.69 16.44
N PRO A 240 -0.61 -18.68 16.52
CA PRO A 240 0.11 -19.24 15.36
C PRO A 240 -0.77 -20.02 14.37
N GLN A 241 -1.97 -20.44 14.79
CA GLN A 241 -2.95 -21.09 13.94
C GLN A 241 -3.53 -20.16 12.87
N VAL A 242 -3.41 -18.84 13.07
CA VAL A 242 -3.86 -17.82 12.14
C VAL A 242 -2.68 -17.33 11.32
N SER A 243 -2.56 -17.82 10.08
CA SER A 243 -1.56 -17.33 9.12
C SER A 243 -1.84 -15.88 8.72
N GLN A 244 -0.85 -15.20 8.14
CA GLN A 244 -1.05 -13.84 7.60
C GLN A 244 -2.12 -13.80 6.51
N GLU A 245 -2.26 -14.87 5.73
CA GLU A 245 -3.31 -15.02 4.72
C GLU A 245 -4.68 -15.14 5.36
N LEU A 246 -4.82 -16.02 6.35
CA LEU A 246 -6.08 -16.16 7.07
C LEU A 246 -6.44 -14.86 7.82
N LEU A 247 -5.46 -14.11 8.33
CA LEU A 247 -5.70 -12.81 8.94
C LEU A 247 -6.20 -11.77 7.92
N ARG A 248 -5.67 -11.78 6.68
CA ARG A 248 -6.19 -10.95 5.57
C ARG A 248 -7.62 -11.37 5.20
N ASP A 249 -7.88 -12.65 5.10
CA ASP A 249 -9.23 -13.17 4.82
C ASP A 249 -10.22 -12.76 5.93
N ILE A 250 -9.83 -12.86 7.20
CA ILE A 250 -10.64 -12.40 8.34
C ILE A 250 -10.83 -10.87 8.28
N ARG A 251 -9.78 -10.11 7.93
CA ARG A 251 -9.90 -8.66 7.74
C ARG A 251 -10.98 -8.35 6.72
N ASP A 252 -10.94 -8.99 5.56
CA ASP A 252 -11.82 -8.64 4.44
C ASP A 252 -13.23 -9.21 4.59
N SER A 253 -13.37 -10.45 5.05
CA SER A 253 -14.65 -11.16 5.14
C SER A 253 -15.44 -10.87 6.42
N VAL A 254 -14.79 -10.37 7.47
CA VAL A 254 -15.42 -10.09 8.77
C VAL A 254 -15.24 -8.64 9.16
N LEU A 255 -14.01 -8.19 9.40
CA LEU A 255 -13.77 -6.90 10.05
C LEU A 255 -14.16 -5.71 9.16
N GLN A 256 -13.67 -5.67 7.92
CA GLN A 256 -13.94 -4.61 6.95
C GLN A 256 -15.42 -4.60 6.57
N LYS A 257 -16.02 -5.77 6.26
CA LYS A 257 -17.47 -5.89 6.03
C LYS A 257 -18.31 -5.37 7.19
N THR A 258 -17.91 -5.64 8.43
CA THR A 258 -18.62 -5.13 9.61
C THR A 258 -18.56 -3.61 9.66
N VAL A 259 -17.37 -3.02 9.46
CA VAL A 259 -17.20 -1.56 9.46
C VAL A 259 -17.98 -0.90 8.32
N ASP A 260 -17.91 -1.46 7.11
CA ASP A 260 -18.64 -0.95 5.96
C ASP A 260 -20.17 -1.05 6.15
N GLY A 261 -20.67 -2.20 6.61
CA GLY A 261 -22.11 -2.39 6.88
C GLY A 261 -22.63 -1.44 7.97
N MET A 262 -21.86 -1.21 9.02
CA MET A 262 -22.22 -0.25 10.08
C MET A 262 -22.27 1.19 9.55
N ARG A 263 -21.33 1.56 8.67
CA ARG A 263 -21.35 2.87 8.00
C ARG A 263 -22.57 3.01 7.07
N GLU A 264 -22.88 1.98 6.30
CA GLU A 264 -24.05 1.94 5.40
C GLU A 264 -25.38 2.08 6.14
N GLU A 265 -25.50 1.50 7.34
CA GLU A 265 -26.67 1.65 8.22
C GLU A 265 -26.70 2.98 9.02
N GLY A 266 -25.80 3.92 8.68
CA GLY A 266 -25.72 5.24 9.31
C GLY A 266 -25.32 5.17 10.79
N ALA A 267 -24.44 4.22 11.13
CA ALA A 267 -23.90 4.01 12.47
C ALA A 267 -22.39 3.70 12.40
N PRO A 268 -21.56 4.62 11.85
CA PRO A 268 -20.14 4.36 11.64
C PRO A 268 -19.47 3.89 12.94
N TYR A 269 -18.72 2.81 12.83
CA TYR A 269 -18.07 2.18 13.98
C TYR A 269 -16.65 2.73 14.15
N VAL A 270 -16.40 3.50 15.22
CA VAL A 270 -15.09 4.06 15.55
C VAL A 270 -14.60 3.45 16.86
N GLY A 271 -13.33 3.03 16.92
CA GLY A 271 -12.73 2.48 18.13
C GLY A 271 -12.09 1.11 17.91
N VAL A 272 -12.29 0.20 18.88
CA VAL A 272 -11.84 -1.19 18.78
C VAL A 272 -13.03 -2.09 18.46
N LEU A 273 -12.94 -2.80 17.35
CA LEU A 273 -13.86 -3.90 17.04
C LEU A 273 -13.14 -5.20 17.40
N TYR A 274 -13.78 -6.00 18.24
CA TYR A 274 -13.35 -7.34 18.58
C TYR A 274 -14.28 -8.34 17.91
N ALA A 275 -13.73 -9.32 17.21
CA ALA A 275 -14.45 -10.46 16.69
C ALA A 275 -13.93 -11.75 17.35
N GLY A 276 -14.79 -12.41 18.12
CA GLY A 276 -14.56 -13.78 18.57
C GLY A 276 -14.93 -14.72 17.44
N LEU A 277 -13.97 -15.53 16.98
CA LEU A 277 -14.12 -16.38 15.80
C LEU A 277 -13.93 -17.84 16.16
N MET A 278 -14.63 -18.71 15.44
CA MET A 278 -14.34 -20.14 15.38
C MET A 278 -13.71 -20.46 14.02
N LEU A 279 -12.51 -21.05 14.02
CA LEU A 279 -11.88 -21.58 12.82
C LEU A 279 -12.46 -22.96 12.51
N THR A 280 -13.50 -22.99 11.67
CA THR A 280 -14.17 -24.22 11.26
C THR A 280 -13.55 -24.81 10.00
N LYS A 281 -13.95 -26.03 9.63
CA LYS A 281 -13.57 -26.64 8.35
C LYS A 281 -14.06 -25.85 7.12
N GLU A 282 -15.09 -25.02 7.29
CA GLU A 282 -15.66 -24.17 6.24
C GLU A 282 -15.05 -22.75 6.22
N GLY A 283 -14.07 -22.49 7.10
CA GLY A 283 -13.46 -21.16 7.28
C GLY A 283 -13.85 -20.48 8.59
N PRO A 284 -13.40 -19.22 8.79
CA PRO A 284 -13.66 -18.46 10.02
C PRO A 284 -15.13 -18.06 10.10
N LYS A 285 -15.78 -18.32 11.24
CA LYS A 285 -17.15 -17.90 11.54
C LYS A 285 -17.19 -17.08 12.82
N VAL A 286 -17.92 -15.97 12.81
CA VAL A 286 -18.08 -15.10 13.97
C VAL A 286 -18.98 -15.77 15.02
N LEU A 287 -18.47 -15.88 16.25
CA LEU A 287 -19.20 -16.30 17.44
C LEU A 287 -19.92 -15.12 18.09
N GLU A 288 -19.22 -13.99 18.21
CA GLU A 288 -19.72 -12.74 18.78
C GLU A 288 -18.81 -11.55 18.42
N PHE A 289 -19.38 -10.35 18.47
CA PHE A 289 -18.61 -9.11 18.49
C PHE A 289 -18.56 -8.55 19.91
N ASN A 290 -17.42 -7.93 20.22
CA ASN A 290 -17.29 -7.07 21.38
C ASN A 290 -16.79 -5.69 20.93
N CYS A 291 -17.12 -4.65 21.70
CA CYS A 291 -16.96 -3.26 21.28
C CYS A 291 -15.76 -2.53 21.88
N ARG A 292 -14.83 -3.30 22.41
CA ARG A 292 -13.72 -2.90 23.27
C ARG A 292 -12.68 -4.02 23.32
N PHE A 293 -11.49 -3.73 23.82
CA PHE A 293 -10.48 -4.77 24.05
C PHE A 293 -11.02 -5.87 24.99
N GLY A 294 -10.63 -7.13 24.76
CA GLY A 294 -10.90 -8.21 25.71
C GLY A 294 -10.04 -8.09 26.98
N ASP A 295 -10.49 -8.75 28.04
CA ASP A 295 -9.72 -8.92 29.29
C ASP A 295 -9.69 -10.43 29.57
N PRO A 296 -8.54 -11.13 29.44
CA PRO A 296 -7.19 -10.60 29.60
C PRO A 296 -6.37 -10.34 28.30
N GLU A 297 -6.98 -10.25 27.13
CA GLU A 297 -6.22 -10.11 25.86
C GLU A 297 -5.53 -8.74 25.71
N CYS A 298 -6.12 -7.67 26.26
CA CYS A 298 -5.49 -6.35 26.26
C CYS A 298 -4.09 -6.41 26.89
N GLN A 299 -3.93 -7.22 27.93
CA GLN A 299 -2.70 -7.41 28.68
C GLN A 299 -1.58 -8.11 27.89
N VAL A 300 -1.89 -8.76 26.75
CA VAL A 300 -0.88 -9.31 25.83
C VAL A 300 -0.71 -8.46 24.57
N LEU A 301 -1.75 -7.73 24.16
CA LEU A 301 -1.66 -6.82 23.01
C LEU A 301 -0.85 -5.55 23.32
N MET A 302 -1.13 -4.88 24.43
CA MET A 302 -0.48 -3.60 24.75
C MET A 302 1.06 -3.68 24.85
N PRO A 303 1.64 -4.75 25.42
CA PRO A 303 3.10 -4.93 25.40
C PRO A 303 3.70 -5.16 24.01
N LEU A 304 2.92 -5.71 23.06
CA LEU A 304 3.39 -5.96 21.69
C LEU A 304 3.18 -4.76 20.75
N LEU A 305 2.40 -3.75 21.15
CA LEU A 305 2.20 -2.54 20.37
C LEU A 305 3.48 -1.67 20.43
N LYS A 306 4.17 -1.54 19.29
CA LYS A 306 5.37 -0.70 19.16
C LYS A 306 5.01 0.78 19.01
N SER A 307 3.93 1.08 18.28
CA SER A 307 3.43 2.44 18.10
C SER A 307 3.00 3.09 19.41
N ASP A 308 3.02 4.42 19.43
CA ASP A 308 2.42 5.19 20.52
C ASP A 308 0.89 5.02 20.50
N LEU A 309 0.32 4.44 21.55
CA LEU A 309 -1.12 4.20 21.65
C LEU A 309 -1.94 5.50 21.63
N TYR A 310 -1.41 6.59 22.20
CA TYR A 310 -2.09 7.88 22.17
C TYR A 310 -2.25 8.35 20.73
N GLU A 311 -1.18 8.28 19.93
CA GLU A 311 -1.22 8.66 18.51
C GLU A 311 -2.14 7.76 17.70
N VAL A 312 -2.12 6.45 17.96
CA VAL A 312 -3.04 5.50 17.29
C VAL A 312 -4.48 5.89 17.56
N ILE A 313 -4.85 6.14 18.83
CA ILE A 313 -6.20 6.56 19.20
C ILE A 313 -6.58 7.90 18.55
N MET A 314 -5.69 8.89 18.59
CA MET A 314 -5.94 10.20 17.97
C MET A 314 -6.11 10.11 16.46
N ASN A 315 -5.33 9.25 15.79
CA ASN A 315 -5.47 8.97 14.36
C ASN A 315 -6.79 8.23 14.07
N THR A 316 -7.23 7.33 14.96
CA THR A 316 -8.52 6.65 14.83
C THR A 316 -9.70 7.64 14.94
N ILE A 317 -9.76 8.47 15.98
CA ILE A 317 -10.89 9.41 16.15
C ILE A 317 -10.89 10.54 15.09
N SER A 318 -9.77 10.79 14.43
CA SER A 318 -9.63 11.84 13.40
C SER A 318 -9.71 11.34 11.95
N GLY A 319 -9.97 10.04 11.72
CA GLY A 319 -10.11 9.49 10.37
C GLY A 319 -8.79 9.37 9.59
N LYS A 320 -7.67 9.15 10.29
CA LYS A 320 -6.31 9.11 9.71
C LYS A 320 -5.64 7.74 9.85
N LEU A 321 -6.40 6.70 10.16
CA LEU A 321 -5.82 5.39 10.49
C LEU A 321 -5.11 4.74 9.29
N SER A 322 -5.64 4.88 8.08
CA SER A 322 -5.03 4.33 6.86
C SER A 322 -3.63 4.88 6.57
N SER A 323 -3.40 6.17 6.82
CA SER A 323 -2.10 6.81 6.64
C SER A 323 -1.11 6.55 7.78
N ASN A 324 -1.58 6.08 8.93
CA ASN A 324 -0.78 5.91 10.16
C ASN A 324 -1.14 4.61 10.89
N ALA A 325 -1.00 3.47 10.19
CA ALA A 325 -1.33 2.18 10.76
C ALA A 325 -0.41 1.82 11.95
N PRO A 326 -0.95 1.25 13.05
CA PRO A 326 -0.16 0.76 14.18
C PRO A 326 0.84 -0.32 13.77
N VAL A 327 2.03 -0.25 14.37
CA VAL A 327 3.12 -1.20 14.20
C VAL A 327 3.25 -2.05 15.45
N TRP A 328 3.46 -3.36 15.25
CA TRP A 328 3.55 -4.36 16.30
C TRP A 328 4.93 -5.04 16.29
N HIS A 329 5.38 -5.53 17.44
CA HIS A 329 6.58 -6.37 17.54
C HIS A 329 6.32 -7.73 16.86
N GLN A 330 7.07 -8.04 15.79
CA GLN A 330 6.87 -9.26 15.00
C GLN A 330 7.68 -10.48 15.49
N GLU A 331 8.76 -10.25 16.22
CA GLU A 331 9.68 -11.30 16.71
C GLU A 331 9.47 -11.57 18.21
N SER A 332 8.26 -11.33 18.72
CA SER A 332 7.95 -11.46 20.14
C SER A 332 6.58 -12.06 20.36
N SER A 333 6.46 -12.83 21.41
CA SER A 333 5.20 -13.40 21.90
C SER A 333 4.96 -12.92 23.33
N ALA A 334 3.71 -12.59 23.62
CA ALA A 334 3.26 -12.22 24.94
C ALA A 334 2.32 -13.29 25.50
N VAL A 335 2.52 -13.66 26.76
CA VAL A 335 1.64 -14.57 27.51
C VAL A 335 1.28 -13.90 28.82
N THR A 336 0.00 -13.90 29.18
CA THR A 336 -0.49 -13.41 30.45
C THR A 336 -1.23 -14.51 31.20
N VAL A 337 -0.92 -14.68 32.48
CA VAL A 337 -1.56 -15.65 33.37
C VAL A 337 -2.37 -14.89 34.41
N VAL A 338 -3.66 -15.20 34.53
CA VAL A 338 -4.55 -14.59 35.53
C VAL A 338 -4.43 -15.34 36.84
N MET A 339 -4.26 -14.59 37.93
CA MET A 339 -4.44 -15.11 39.29
C MET A 339 -5.83 -14.72 39.81
N ALA A 340 -6.59 -15.71 40.24
CA ALA A 340 -7.96 -15.56 40.71
C ALA A 340 -8.10 -15.90 42.19
N SER A 341 -9.13 -15.35 42.83
CA SER A 341 -9.51 -15.64 44.22
C SER A 341 -10.09 -17.06 44.34
N ALA A 342 -9.79 -17.74 45.45
CA ALA A 342 -10.39 -19.03 45.79
C ALA A 342 -11.92 -18.97 45.69
N GLY A 343 -12.52 -19.93 44.96
CA GLY A 343 -13.96 -20.05 44.75
C GLY A 343 -14.49 -19.36 43.48
N TYR A 344 -13.69 -18.57 42.77
CA TYR A 344 -14.03 -18.08 41.44
C TYR A 344 -14.25 -19.25 40.44
N PRO A 345 -15.26 -19.23 39.56
CA PRO A 345 -16.20 -18.15 39.23
C PRO A 345 -17.44 -18.01 40.12
N GLY A 346 -17.56 -18.84 41.16
CA GLY A 346 -18.61 -18.79 42.17
C GLY A 346 -18.38 -17.72 43.23
N SER A 347 -18.73 -18.02 44.49
CA SER A 347 -18.50 -17.10 45.62
C SER A 347 -17.04 -17.13 46.05
N TYR A 348 -16.45 -15.94 46.28
CA TYR A 348 -15.05 -15.78 46.66
C TYR A 348 -14.89 -14.73 47.76
N LYS A 349 -13.80 -14.85 48.55
CA LYS A 349 -13.47 -13.92 49.63
C LYS A 349 -12.73 -12.69 49.09
N LYS A 350 -13.13 -11.50 49.54
CA LYS A 350 -12.43 -10.23 49.30
C LYS A 350 -11.59 -9.83 50.51
N GLY A 351 -10.66 -8.90 50.32
CA GLY A 351 -9.79 -8.35 51.37
C GLY A 351 -8.63 -9.25 51.75
N VAL A 352 -8.22 -10.19 50.89
CA VAL A 352 -7.06 -11.06 51.12
C VAL A 352 -5.81 -10.31 50.69
N GLU A 353 -4.82 -10.18 51.58
CA GLU A 353 -3.56 -9.49 51.32
C GLU A 353 -2.75 -10.17 50.21
N ILE A 354 -2.14 -9.34 49.34
CA ILE A 354 -1.35 -9.75 48.20
C ILE A 354 0.09 -9.29 48.39
N THR A 355 1.02 -10.26 48.34
CA THR A 355 2.46 -10.07 48.48
C THR A 355 3.17 -10.52 47.19
N GLY A 356 4.47 -10.22 47.06
CA GLY A 356 5.25 -10.75 45.93
C GLY A 356 5.34 -9.83 44.69
N LEU A 357 4.61 -8.70 44.69
CA LEU A 357 4.48 -7.84 43.51
C LEU A 357 5.80 -7.19 43.07
N SER A 358 6.65 -6.78 44.02
CA SER A 358 7.96 -6.18 43.71
C SER A 358 8.92 -7.21 43.11
N GLN A 359 8.91 -8.45 43.59
CA GLN A 359 9.75 -9.52 43.04
C GLN A 359 9.45 -9.78 41.56
N VAL A 360 8.17 -9.70 41.15
CA VAL A 360 7.78 -9.87 39.74
C VAL A 360 8.29 -8.72 38.87
N GLN A 361 8.26 -7.49 39.39
CA GLN A 361 8.82 -6.32 38.69
C GLN A 361 10.34 -6.44 38.52
N ASP A 362 11.05 -6.93 39.53
CA ASP A 362 12.51 -7.18 39.47
C ASP A 362 12.88 -8.24 38.41
N MET A 363 11.95 -9.15 38.10
CA MET A 363 12.09 -10.12 36.99
C MET A 363 11.85 -9.51 35.60
N GLY A 364 11.49 -8.22 35.51
CA GLY A 364 11.16 -7.54 34.27
C GLY A 364 9.77 -7.88 33.71
N LEU A 365 8.90 -8.48 34.52
CA LEU A 365 7.55 -8.87 34.12
C LEU A 365 6.54 -7.77 34.45
N GLN A 366 5.45 -7.71 33.69
CA GLN A 366 4.38 -6.74 33.92
C GLN A 366 3.28 -7.36 34.77
N VAL A 367 2.83 -6.63 35.79
CA VAL A 367 1.69 -7.04 36.62
C VAL A 367 0.52 -6.09 36.39
N PHE A 368 -0.54 -6.59 35.78
CA PHE A 368 -1.75 -5.81 35.55
C PHE A 368 -2.81 -6.18 36.59
N HIS A 369 -3.06 -5.24 37.49
CA HIS A 369 -4.08 -5.37 38.52
C HIS A 369 -5.48 -5.33 37.92
N ALA A 370 -6.34 -6.27 38.33
CA ALA A 370 -7.77 -6.27 38.04
C ALA A 370 -8.54 -6.00 39.34
N GLY A 371 -9.13 -7.02 39.97
CA GLY A 371 -9.83 -6.91 41.24
C GLY A 371 -8.90 -6.75 42.44
N THR A 372 -8.23 -5.59 42.57
CA THR A 372 -7.42 -5.23 43.75
C THR A 372 -7.83 -3.88 44.33
N ALA A 373 -7.64 -3.69 45.63
CA ALA A 373 -7.87 -2.43 46.33
C ALA A 373 -6.71 -2.14 47.31
N LEU A 374 -6.55 -0.87 47.68
CA LEU A 374 -5.66 -0.48 48.78
C LEU A 374 -6.44 -0.50 50.09
N LYS A 375 -5.90 -1.17 51.11
CA LYS A 375 -6.44 -1.20 52.46
C LYS A 375 -5.30 -1.18 53.47
N ASP A 376 -5.31 -0.19 54.37
CA ASP A 376 -4.30 -0.06 55.44
C ASP A 376 -2.84 -0.06 54.92
N GLY A 377 -2.61 0.48 53.72
CA GLY A 377 -1.29 0.52 53.07
C GLY A 377 -0.90 -0.76 52.31
N ALA A 378 -1.69 -1.83 52.40
CA ALA A 378 -1.48 -3.09 51.68
C ALA A 378 -2.39 -3.22 50.45
N VAL A 379 -1.94 -3.98 49.46
CA VAL A 379 -2.77 -4.38 48.30
C VAL A 379 -3.57 -5.62 48.70
N VAL A 380 -4.89 -5.56 48.52
CA VAL A 380 -5.81 -6.67 48.85
C VAL A 380 -6.69 -7.06 47.68
N SER A 381 -7.16 -8.31 47.65
CA SER A 381 -8.13 -8.79 46.66
C SER A 381 -9.48 -8.07 46.79
N SER A 382 -10.12 -7.74 45.66
CA SER A 382 -11.41 -7.05 45.59
C SER A 382 -12.34 -7.61 44.50
N GLY A 383 -11.88 -8.60 43.74
CA GLY A 383 -12.65 -9.25 42.67
C GLY A 383 -12.28 -10.73 42.46
N GLY A 384 -13.04 -11.39 41.59
CA GLY A 384 -12.84 -12.80 41.25
C GLY A 384 -11.50 -13.02 40.54
N ARG A 385 -11.26 -12.30 39.45
CA ARG A 385 -9.93 -12.15 38.84
C ARG A 385 -9.19 -11.01 39.55
N VAL A 386 -8.02 -11.31 40.09
CA VAL A 386 -7.30 -10.39 40.99
C VAL A 386 -6.27 -9.60 40.21
N LEU A 387 -5.39 -10.27 39.47
CA LEU A 387 -4.34 -9.66 38.67
C LEU A 387 -3.89 -10.61 37.56
N THR A 388 -3.09 -10.09 36.63
CA THR A 388 -2.38 -10.90 35.64
C THR A 388 -0.88 -10.64 35.71
N VAL A 389 -0.09 -11.66 35.38
CA VAL A 389 1.35 -11.54 35.16
C VAL A 389 1.63 -11.79 33.70
N THR A 390 2.15 -10.77 33.01
CA THR A 390 2.48 -10.83 31.59
C THR A 390 3.99 -10.88 31.37
N ALA A 391 4.41 -11.82 30.52
CA ALA A 391 5.77 -11.88 29.98
C ALA A 391 5.75 -11.64 28.47
N VAL A 392 6.79 -10.97 27.97
CA VAL A 392 7.09 -10.85 26.54
C VAL A 392 8.45 -11.48 26.28
N GLN A 393 8.52 -12.46 25.38
CA GLN A 393 9.74 -13.20 25.04
C GLN A 393 9.78 -13.51 23.54
N SER A 394 10.86 -14.13 23.06
CA SER A 394 11.02 -14.49 21.65
C SER A 394 10.16 -15.67 21.17
N SER A 395 9.55 -16.43 22.09
CA SER A 395 8.60 -17.52 21.75
C SER A 395 7.50 -17.66 22.81
N LEU A 396 6.41 -18.34 22.45
CA LEU A 396 5.29 -18.62 23.37
C LEU A 396 5.72 -19.47 24.56
N GLU A 397 6.55 -20.49 24.35
CA GLU A 397 7.07 -21.37 25.41
C GLU A 397 7.93 -20.58 26.41
N ALA A 398 8.80 -19.71 25.90
CA ALA A 398 9.65 -18.87 26.74
C ALA A 398 8.81 -17.86 27.54
N ALA A 399 7.81 -17.24 26.90
CA ALA A 399 6.89 -16.30 27.54
C ALA A 399 6.06 -16.99 28.63
N LEU A 400 5.48 -18.15 28.37
CA LEU A 400 4.75 -18.94 29.37
C LEU A 400 5.65 -19.32 30.55
N GLY A 401 6.86 -19.82 30.28
CA GLY A 401 7.82 -20.17 31.32
C GLY A 401 8.19 -18.99 32.22
N ALA A 402 8.33 -17.78 31.65
CA ALA A 402 8.58 -16.56 32.40
C ALA A 402 7.35 -16.10 33.20
N ALA A 403 6.16 -16.10 32.60
CA ALA A 403 4.92 -15.74 33.29
C ALA A 403 4.63 -16.67 34.48
N ASN A 404 4.85 -17.99 34.31
CA ASN A 404 4.72 -18.99 35.37
C ASN A 404 5.68 -18.76 36.54
N LYS A 405 6.92 -18.32 36.28
CA LYS A 405 7.86 -17.92 37.34
C LYS A 405 7.35 -16.68 38.10
N GLY A 406 6.75 -15.73 37.39
CA GLY A 406 6.20 -14.51 37.98
C GLY A 406 4.98 -14.78 38.86
N VAL A 407 3.99 -15.56 38.40
CA VAL A 407 2.83 -15.91 39.26
C VAL A 407 3.23 -16.73 40.49
N ALA A 408 4.27 -17.56 40.39
CA ALA A 408 4.80 -18.30 41.53
C ALA A 408 5.46 -17.40 42.60
N ALA A 409 5.90 -16.19 42.23
CA ALA A 409 6.45 -15.22 43.17
C ALA A 409 5.36 -14.39 43.88
N VAL A 410 4.15 -14.32 43.33
CA VAL A 410 3.02 -13.60 43.93
C VAL A 410 2.29 -14.50 44.92
N GLY A 411 2.07 -14.02 46.13
CA GLY A 411 1.41 -14.79 47.19
C GLY A 411 0.14 -14.10 47.72
N PHE A 412 -1.00 -14.79 47.63
CA PHE A 412 -2.19 -14.52 48.44
C PHE A 412 -2.94 -15.83 48.74
N THR A 413 -3.59 -15.91 49.89
CA THR A 413 -4.20 -17.16 50.38
C THR A 413 -5.25 -17.70 49.41
N GLY A 414 -5.04 -18.93 48.93
CA GLY A 414 -5.97 -19.62 48.03
C GLY A 414 -5.96 -19.12 46.58
N ALA A 415 -4.88 -18.48 46.14
CA ALA A 415 -4.71 -18.09 44.74
C ALA A 415 -4.87 -19.30 43.79
N VAL A 416 -5.64 -19.12 42.73
CA VAL A 416 -5.82 -20.11 41.65
C VAL A 416 -5.33 -19.49 40.34
N TYR A 417 -4.51 -20.22 39.60
CA TYR A 417 -4.04 -19.84 38.27
C TYR A 417 -3.72 -21.11 37.47
N ARG A 418 -3.67 -20.97 36.15
CA ARG A 418 -3.32 -22.05 35.23
C ARG A 418 -1.83 -22.03 34.88
N HIS A 419 -1.27 -23.20 34.63
CA HIS A 419 0.15 -23.37 34.25
C HIS A 419 0.35 -23.57 32.74
N ASP A 420 -0.73 -23.78 32.00
CA ASP A 420 -0.75 -24.28 30.62
C ASP A 420 -1.38 -23.26 29.62
N ILE A 421 -1.34 -21.97 29.95
CA ILE A 421 -1.83 -20.92 29.05
C ILE A 421 -1.04 -20.97 27.72
N GLY A 422 -1.73 -21.14 26.61
CA GLY A 422 -1.13 -21.28 25.28
C GLY A 422 -0.70 -22.70 24.91
N HIS A 423 -0.99 -23.73 25.73
CA HIS A 423 -0.54 -25.10 25.45
C HIS A 423 -0.99 -25.64 24.07
N ARG A 424 -2.18 -25.24 23.57
CA ARG A 424 -2.66 -25.62 22.23
C ARG A 424 -1.82 -25.02 21.11
N ALA A 425 -1.41 -23.76 21.22
CA ALA A 425 -0.50 -23.12 20.26
C ALA A 425 0.91 -23.73 20.31
N ILE A 426 1.42 -23.98 21.51
CA ILE A 426 2.71 -24.66 21.70
C ILE A 426 2.66 -26.06 21.06
N ALA A 427 1.58 -26.81 21.27
CA ALA A 427 1.39 -28.11 20.61
C ALA A 427 1.30 -27.98 19.09
N TYR A 428 0.60 -26.97 18.57
CA TYR A 428 0.50 -26.69 17.14
C TYR A 428 1.87 -26.38 16.51
N LEU A 429 2.70 -25.57 17.16
CA LEU A 429 4.05 -25.23 16.69
C LEU A 429 5.01 -26.44 16.71
N ASN A 430 4.82 -27.36 17.66
CA ASN A 430 5.65 -28.56 17.77
C ASN A 430 5.24 -29.68 16.79
N GLN A 431 4.06 -29.60 16.17
CA GLN A 431 3.71 -30.50 15.07
C GLN A 431 4.60 -30.18 13.86
N HIS A 432 5.53 -31.07 13.54
CA HIS A 432 6.46 -30.91 12.41
C HIS A 432 5.70 -30.74 11.09
N ARG A 433 5.48 -29.49 10.67
CA ARG A 433 5.11 -29.17 9.29
C ARG A 433 6.38 -29.17 8.46
N GLY A 434 6.39 -29.94 7.36
CA GLY A 434 7.44 -29.81 6.37
C GLY A 434 7.42 -28.39 5.79
N LEU A 435 8.59 -27.79 5.59
CA LEU A 435 8.73 -26.51 4.88
C LEU A 435 8.19 -26.65 3.47
N THR A 436 7.16 -25.87 3.13
CA THR A 436 6.72 -25.70 1.75
C THR A 436 7.54 -24.61 1.09
N TYR A 437 7.59 -24.59 -0.25
CA TYR A 437 8.25 -23.50 -0.98
C TYR A 437 7.57 -22.15 -0.71
N LYS A 438 6.26 -22.17 -0.43
CA LYS A 438 5.50 -21.01 0.01
C LYS A 438 5.96 -20.48 1.37
N ASP A 439 6.31 -21.37 2.30
CA ASP A 439 6.90 -20.97 3.60
C ASP A 439 8.27 -20.32 3.45
N SER A 440 8.96 -20.54 2.33
CA SER A 440 10.18 -19.81 1.97
C SER A 440 9.92 -18.42 1.38
N GLY A 441 8.65 -18.03 1.21
CA GLY A 441 8.22 -16.75 0.66
C GLY A 441 8.03 -16.71 -0.85
N VAL A 442 7.85 -17.88 -1.50
CA VAL A 442 7.60 -17.98 -2.95
C VAL A 442 6.25 -18.67 -3.22
N ASP A 443 5.29 -17.92 -3.76
CA ASP A 443 3.94 -18.38 -4.04
C ASP A 443 3.78 -18.78 -5.52
N ILE A 444 3.97 -20.08 -5.79
CA ILE A 444 3.80 -20.67 -7.12
C ILE A 444 2.38 -20.45 -7.67
N ALA A 445 1.35 -20.45 -6.80
CA ALA A 445 -0.03 -20.26 -7.24
C ALA A 445 -0.27 -18.81 -7.68
N ALA A 446 0.29 -17.84 -6.96
CA ALA A 446 0.28 -16.43 -7.35
C ALA A 446 1.01 -16.22 -8.68
N GLY A 447 2.18 -16.84 -8.87
CA GLY A 447 2.92 -16.82 -10.12
C GLY A 447 2.10 -17.37 -11.31
N ASN A 448 1.44 -18.52 -11.12
CA ASN A 448 0.57 -19.10 -12.16
C ASN A 448 -0.62 -18.18 -12.50
N LYS A 449 -1.24 -17.57 -11.48
CA LYS A 449 -2.33 -16.61 -11.67
C LYS A 449 -1.87 -15.39 -12.49
N LEU A 450 -0.68 -14.86 -12.21
CA LEU A 450 -0.10 -13.77 -13.00
C LEU A 450 0.08 -14.19 -14.46
N VAL A 451 0.68 -15.37 -14.71
CA VAL A 451 0.89 -15.91 -16.07
C VAL A 451 -0.43 -15.96 -16.85
N ASP A 452 -1.52 -16.43 -16.22
CA ASP A 452 -2.82 -16.49 -16.87
C ASP A 452 -3.40 -15.11 -17.21
N LEU A 453 -3.13 -14.09 -16.39
CA LEU A 453 -3.54 -12.71 -16.65
C LEU A 453 -2.76 -12.08 -17.82
N ILE A 454 -1.46 -12.36 -17.97
CA ILE A 454 -0.59 -11.69 -18.94
C ILE A 454 -0.53 -12.39 -20.31
N LYS A 455 -0.85 -13.68 -20.39
CA LYS A 455 -0.95 -14.45 -21.66
C LYS A 455 -1.70 -13.70 -22.79
N PRO A 456 -2.93 -13.17 -22.58
CA PRO A 456 -3.63 -12.44 -23.64
C PRO A 456 -2.92 -11.14 -24.04
N MET A 457 -2.24 -10.47 -23.09
CA MET A 457 -1.51 -9.24 -23.33
C MET A 457 -0.27 -9.48 -24.20
N ALA A 458 0.51 -10.53 -23.90
CA ALA A 458 1.66 -10.92 -24.71
C ALA A 458 1.24 -11.34 -26.12
N LYS A 459 0.17 -12.14 -26.25
CA LYS A 459 -0.35 -12.58 -27.56
C LYS A 459 -0.75 -11.42 -28.47
N ALA A 460 -1.23 -10.31 -27.91
CA ALA A 460 -1.58 -9.12 -28.68
C ALA A 460 -0.37 -8.45 -29.37
N THR A 461 0.85 -8.75 -28.91
CA THR A 461 2.11 -8.26 -29.49
C THR A 461 2.63 -9.09 -30.67
N ALA A 462 1.92 -10.15 -31.07
CA ALA A 462 2.34 -11.04 -32.15
C ALA A 462 2.63 -10.28 -33.47
N ARG A 463 3.64 -10.75 -34.20
CA ARG A 463 4.08 -10.15 -35.47
C ARG A 463 4.67 -11.20 -36.40
N SER A 464 4.98 -10.81 -37.63
CA SER A 464 5.67 -11.73 -38.56
C SER A 464 6.98 -12.23 -37.94
N GLY A 465 7.14 -13.56 -37.91
CA GLY A 465 8.26 -14.24 -37.26
C GLY A 465 8.00 -14.68 -35.82
N CYS A 466 6.93 -14.26 -35.14
CA CYS A 466 6.66 -14.64 -33.75
C CYS A 466 5.18 -14.49 -33.31
N ASN A 467 4.62 -15.55 -32.73
CA ASN A 467 3.24 -15.57 -32.23
C ASN A 467 3.07 -15.07 -30.79
N ALA A 468 4.17 -14.72 -30.10
CA ALA A 468 4.18 -14.21 -28.72
C ALA A 468 3.43 -15.11 -27.70
N GLU A 469 3.65 -16.43 -27.78
CA GLU A 469 3.04 -17.40 -26.87
C GLU A 469 3.90 -17.59 -25.61
N LEU A 470 3.30 -17.32 -24.44
CA LEU A 470 3.93 -17.53 -23.13
C LEU A 470 3.68 -18.95 -22.60
N GLY A 471 4.66 -19.51 -21.88
CA GLY A 471 4.55 -20.79 -21.18
C GLY A 471 5.48 -21.91 -21.69
N GLY A 472 6.31 -21.65 -22.70
CA GLY A 472 7.41 -22.52 -23.10
C GLY A 472 8.71 -22.24 -22.35
N PHE A 473 9.72 -23.09 -22.49
CA PHE A 473 11.06 -22.87 -21.93
C PHE A 473 11.83 -21.71 -22.59
N ALA A 474 11.55 -21.44 -23.86
CA ALA A 474 12.14 -20.36 -24.63
C ALA A 474 11.20 -19.96 -25.77
N GLY A 475 11.25 -18.69 -26.16
CA GLY A 475 10.54 -18.21 -27.34
C GLY A 475 11.38 -18.34 -28.62
N LEU A 476 10.70 -18.47 -29.75
CA LEU A 476 11.31 -18.57 -31.08
C LEU A 476 10.97 -17.33 -31.92
N PHE A 477 11.93 -16.89 -32.74
CA PHE A 477 11.71 -15.83 -33.72
C PHE A 477 12.28 -16.24 -35.09
N ASP A 478 11.41 -16.29 -36.11
CA ASP A 478 11.79 -16.61 -37.49
C ASP A 478 12.11 -15.34 -38.29
N LEU A 479 13.41 -15.08 -38.47
CA LEU A 479 13.92 -13.94 -39.23
C LEU A 479 13.52 -13.98 -40.71
N LYS A 480 13.43 -15.18 -41.30
CA LYS A 480 13.06 -15.34 -42.70
C LYS A 480 11.58 -15.01 -42.89
N ALA A 481 10.72 -15.49 -42.00
CA ALA A 481 9.31 -15.12 -42.00
C ALA A 481 9.10 -13.62 -41.72
N ALA A 482 9.99 -13.00 -40.93
CA ALA A 482 9.99 -11.55 -40.71
C ALA A 482 10.53 -10.73 -41.91
N GLY A 483 11.01 -11.38 -42.97
CA GLY A 483 11.40 -10.74 -44.23
C GLY A 483 12.87 -10.34 -44.34
N PHE A 484 13.74 -10.82 -43.44
CA PHE A 484 15.18 -10.55 -43.50
C PHE A 484 15.92 -11.52 -44.44
N VAL A 485 16.98 -11.03 -45.10
CA VAL A 485 17.79 -11.79 -46.05
C VAL A 485 19.19 -12.09 -45.53
N ASP A 486 19.97 -11.08 -45.13
CA ASP A 486 21.28 -11.23 -44.47
C ASP A 486 21.33 -10.37 -43.19
N PRO A 487 20.52 -10.73 -42.17
CA PRO A 487 20.41 -9.94 -40.95
C PRO A 487 21.63 -10.10 -40.04
N ILE A 488 21.95 -9.00 -39.35
CA ILE A 488 22.72 -8.99 -38.11
C ILE A 488 21.75 -8.74 -36.96
N LEU A 489 21.83 -9.59 -35.93
CA LEU A 489 21.10 -9.39 -34.69
C LEU A 489 21.78 -8.33 -33.83
N VAL A 490 20.98 -7.40 -33.33
CA VAL A 490 21.40 -6.36 -32.38
C VAL A 490 20.64 -6.60 -31.09
N SER A 491 21.34 -6.65 -29.97
CA SER A 491 20.71 -6.82 -28.66
C SER A 491 21.06 -5.67 -27.73
N GLY A 492 20.11 -5.30 -26.88
CA GLY A 492 20.26 -4.25 -25.87
C GLY A 492 19.53 -4.63 -24.60
N THR A 493 20.12 -4.24 -23.46
CA THR A 493 19.53 -4.44 -22.13
C THR A 493 19.61 -3.17 -21.32
N ASP A 494 18.54 -2.86 -20.60
CA ASP A 494 18.49 -1.74 -19.67
C ASP A 494 17.39 -2.00 -18.61
N GLY A 495 17.34 -1.15 -17.60
CA GLY A 495 16.32 -1.15 -16.54
C GLY A 495 15.63 0.19 -16.40
N VAL A 496 14.70 0.27 -15.44
CA VAL A 496 14.01 1.52 -15.10
C VAL A 496 14.73 2.30 -13.99
N GLY A 497 15.57 1.61 -13.21
CA GLY A 497 16.37 2.21 -12.15
C GLY A 497 15.51 2.82 -11.03
N THR A 498 16.00 3.89 -10.39
CA THR A 498 15.34 4.44 -9.19
C THR A 498 14.07 5.25 -9.47
N LYS A 499 13.62 5.34 -10.73
CA LYS A 499 12.26 5.82 -11.07
C LYS A 499 11.18 4.91 -10.43
N LEU A 500 11.49 3.63 -10.23
CA LEU A 500 10.66 2.67 -9.49
C LEU A 500 10.23 3.17 -8.12
N LYS A 501 11.12 3.84 -7.38
CA LYS A 501 10.82 4.39 -6.05
C LYS A 501 9.79 5.51 -6.09
N ILE A 502 9.75 6.27 -7.18
CA ILE A 502 8.73 7.32 -7.36
C ILE A 502 7.39 6.68 -7.67
N ALA A 503 7.38 5.69 -8.57
CA ALA A 503 6.17 4.96 -8.94
C ALA A 503 5.53 4.24 -7.74
N GLN A 504 6.35 3.57 -6.92
CA GLN A 504 5.91 2.92 -5.67
C GLN A 504 5.33 3.94 -4.68
N ALA A 505 5.99 5.08 -4.48
CA ALA A 505 5.50 6.13 -3.59
C ALA A 505 4.21 6.81 -4.09
N CYS A 506 3.99 6.85 -5.40
CA CYS A 506 2.79 7.43 -6.01
C CYS A 506 1.69 6.40 -6.29
N ASN A 507 1.96 5.10 -6.07
CA ASN A 507 1.10 3.98 -6.48
C ASN A 507 0.70 4.02 -7.97
N GLN A 508 1.65 4.37 -8.85
CA GLN A 508 1.46 4.53 -10.29
C GLN A 508 2.49 3.70 -11.08
N HIS A 509 2.08 2.51 -11.52
CA HIS A 509 3.00 1.49 -12.04
C HIS A 509 2.93 1.29 -13.57
N GLU A 510 1.81 1.65 -14.20
CA GLU A 510 1.49 1.31 -15.59
C GLU A 510 2.48 1.89 -16.61
N GLY A 511 3.00 3.10 -16.36
CA GLY A 511 3.95 3.78 -17.24
C GLY A 511 5.35 3.16 -17.28
N LEU A 512 5.73 2.39 -16.25
CA LEU A 512 7.07 1.83 -16.11
C LEU A 512 7.38 0.78 -17.18
N GLY A 513 6.37 0.04 -17.62
CA GLY A 513 6.56 -0.93 -18.70
C GLY A 513 6.96 -0.25 -20.01
N GLN A 514 6.40 0.93 -20.30
CA GLN A 514 6.81 1.72 -21.45
C GLN A 514 8.21 2.30 -21.29
N ASP A 515 8.55 2.80 -20.10
CA ASP A 515 9.92 3.26 -19.82
C ASP A 515 10.93 2.14 -20.10
N LEU A 516 10.68 0.93 -19.60
CA LEU A 516 11.57 -0.22 -19.78
C LEU A 516 11.78 -0.56 -21.26
N VAL A 517 10.69 -0.69 -22.03
CA VAL A 517 10.78 -0.99 -23.46
C VAL A 517 11.46 0.13 -24.22
N ALA A 518 11.14 1.40 -23.92
CA ALA A 518 11.72 2.55 -24.59
C ALA A 518 13.25 2.62 -24.43
N MET A 519 13.77 2.32 -23.24
CA MET A 519 15.20 2.33 -22.98
C MET A 519 15.94 1.35 -23.91
N CYS A 520 15.49 0.09 -23.97
CA CYS A 520 16.18 -0.92 -24.78
C CYS A 520 15.91 -0.75 -26.29
N VAL A 521 14.66 -0.47 -26.69
CA VAL A 521 14.29 -0.34 -28.10
C VAL A 521 15.03 0.82 -28.76
N ASN A 522 15.10 1.96 -28.09
CA ASN A 522 15.75 3.14 -28.65
C ASN A 522 17.28 2.97 -28.74
N ASP A 523 17.90 2.14 -27.89
CA ASP A 523 19.31 1.76 -28.01
C ASP A 523 19.56 0.85 -29.21
N VAL A 524 18.68 -0.14 -29.43
CA VAL A 524 18.76 -1.03 -30.60
C VAL A 524 18.63 -0.25 -31.92
N LEU A 525 17.77 0.79 -31.95
CA LEU A 525 17.65 1.69 -33.10
C LEU A 525 18.97 2.42 -33.44
N ALA A 526 19.86 2.62 -32.48
CA ALA A 526 21.15 3.28 -32.72
C ALA A 526 22.08 2.50 -33.64
N GLN A 527 21.85 1.20 -33.77
CA GLN A 527 22.54 0.34 -34.72
C GLN A 527 21.81 0.24 -36.06
N GLY A 528 20.71 0.98 -36.25
CA GLY A 528 19.84 0.90 -37.43
C GLY A 528 18.86 -0.28 -37.39
N ALA A 529 18.79 -1.02 -36.29
CA ALA A 529 18.03 -2.25 -36.19
C ALA A 529 16.55 -2.05 -35.89
N GLU A 530 15.72 -2.85 -36.57
CA GLU A 530 14.31 -2.99 -36.27
C GLU A 530 14.12 -3.88 -35.03
N PRO A 531 13.43 -3.41 -33.97
CA PRO A 531 13.09 -4.25 -32.82
C PRO A 531 12.22 -5.42 -33.25
N LEU A 532 12.62 -6.64 -32.91
CA LEU A 532 11.92 -7.88 -33.26
C LEU A 532 11.13 -8.39 -32.08
N PHE A 533 11.81 -8.58 -30.95
CA PHE A 533 11.20 -9.07 -29.73
C PHE A 533 11.83 -8.50 -28.47
N PHE A 534 11.08 -8.60 -27.38
CA PHE A 534 11.43 -8.14 -26.06
C PHE A 534 11.27 -9.28 -25.05
N LEU A 535 12.18 -9.32 -24.07
CA LEU A 535 12.07 -10.15 -22.88
C LEU A 535 12.13 -9.27 -21.64
N ASP A 536 11.30 -9.55 -20.63
CA ASP A 536 11.30 -8.84 -19.36
C ASP A 536 11.72 -9.71 -18.18
N TYR A 537 12.28 -9.07 -17.16
CA TYR A 537 12.64 -9.68 -15.88
C TYR A 537 12.05 -8.82 -14.78
N PHE A 538 11.03 -9.35 -14.11
CA PHE A 538 10.36 -8.74 -12.97
C PHE A 538 10.81 -9.47 -11.70
N SER A 539 11.45 -8.77 -10.77
CA SER A 539 11.87 -9.36 -9.50
C SER A 539 11.31 -8.61 -8.31
N CYS A 540 10.87 -9.31 -7.27
CA CYS A 540 10.21 -8.69 -6.11
C CYS A 540 10.46 -9.44 -4.81
N GLY A 541 10.21 -8.78 -3.67
CA GLY A 541 10.33 -9.41 -2.35
C GLY A 541 9.17 -10.33 -2.01
N SER A 542 7.98 -9.99 -2.50
CA SER A 542 6.76 -10.80 -2.47
C SER A 542 5.87 -10.35 -3.62
N LEU A 543 5.28 -11.31 -4.34
CA LEU A 543 4.54 -11.04 -5.55
C LEU A 543 3.18 -10.41 -5.25
N ASP A 544 3.05 -9.13 -5.60
CA ASP A 544 1.76 -8.48 -5.79
C ASP A 544 1.30 -8.69 -7.24
N VAL A 545 0.31 -9.57 -7.41
CA VAL A 545 -0.19 -9.97 -8.74
C VAL A 545 -0.79 -8.78 -9.50
N ASP A 546 -1.43 -7.82 -8.81
CA ASP A 546 -2.09 -6.69 -9.45
C ASP A 546 -1.06 -5.66 -9.94
N VAL A 547 -0.03 -5.38 -9.13
CA VAL A 547 1.09 -4.52 -9.52
C VAL A 547 1.89 -5.13 -10.67
N ALA A 548 2.25 -6.41 -10.56
CA ALA A 548 2.99 -7.12 -11.61
C ALA A 548 2.20 -7.14 -12.93
N ALA A 549 0.90 -7.44 -12.89
CA ALA A 549 0.05 -7.42 -14.07
C ALA A 549 -0.03 -6.03 -14.73
N LYS A 550 -0.10 -4.94 -13.95
CA LYS A 550 -0.07 -3.56 -14.48
C LYS A 550 1.25 -3.24 -15.18
N VAL A 551 2.37 -3.63 -14.58
CA VAL A 551 3.71 -3.39 -15.16
C VAL A 551 3.88 -4.20 -16.45
N VAL A 552 3.63 -5.50 -16.42
CA VAL A 552 3.77 -6.38 -17.60
C VAL A 552 2.77 -6.01 -18.70
N GLY A 553 1.56 -5.61 -18.35
CA GLY A 553 0.60 -5.06 -19.30
C GLY A 553 1.11 -3.76 -19.97
N GLY A 554 1.80 -2.91 -19.20
CA GLY A 554 2.52 -1.74 -19.72
C GLY A 554 3.64 -2.12 -20.71
N ILE A 555 4.40 -3.18 -20.40
CA ILE A 555 5.45 -3.71 -21.28
C ILE A 555 4.84 -4.22 -22.59
N ALA A 556 3.80 -5.05 -22.52
CA ALA A 556 3.13 -5.60 -23.71
C ALA A 556 2.61 -4.49 -24.64
N LYS A 557 1.92 -3.49 -24.08
CA LYS A 557 1.44 -2.33 -24.83
C LYS A 557 2.58 -1.52 -25.47
N ALA A 558 3.69 -1.38 -24.75
CA ALA A 558 4.87 -0.69 -25.25
C ALA A 558 5.58 -1.48 -26.37
N CYS A 559 5.61 -2.81 -26.29
CA CYS A 559 6.08 -3.69 -27.36
C CYS A 559 5.26 -3.51 -28.64
N GLU A 560 3.91 -3.45 -28.53
CA GLU A 560 3.06 -3.11 -29.68
C GLU A 560 3.42 -1.75 -30.27
N MET A 561 3.55 -0.72 -29.43
CA MET A 561 3.96 0.63 -29.85
C MET A 561 5.32 0.62 -30.56
N ALA A 562 6.26 -0.18 -30.06
CA ALA A 562 7.59 -0.35 -30.63
C ALA A 562 7.58 -1.16 -31.93
N GLY A 563 6.54 -1.98 -32.14
CA GLY A 563 6.45 -2.93 -33.25
C GLY A 563 7.18 -4.24 -32.98
N CYS A 564 7.49 -4.61 -31.74
CA CYS A 564 8.12 -5.89 -31.40
C CYS A 564 7.17 -6.81 -30.63
N ALA A 565 7.46 -8.11 -30.62
CA ALA A 565 6.74 -9.09 -29.79
C ALA A 565 7.29 -9.11 -28.36
N LEU A 566 6.41 -9.20 -27.35
CA LEU A 566 6.79 -9.64 -26.02
C LEU A 566 6.91 -11.17 -26.04
N LEU A 567 8.13 -11.66 -26.20
CA LEU A 567 8.41 -13.06 -26.50
C LEU A 567 8.37 -13.96 -25.26
N GLY A 568 8.62 -13.39 -24.10
CA GLY A 568 8.75 -14.11 -22.84
C GLY A 568 9.31 -13.22 -21.75
N GLY A 569 9.38 -13.76 -20.54
CA GLY A 569 9.95 -13.07 -19.41
C GLY A 569 9.98 -13.96 -18.18
N GLU A 570 10.55 -13.44 -17.10
CA GLU A 570 10.65 -14.13 -15.81
C GLU A 570 10.06 -13.25 -14.71
N THR A 571 9.27 -13.85 -13.82
CA THR A 571 8.79 -13.21 -12.60
C THR A 571 9.33 -13.96 -11.39
N ALA A 572 10.29 -13.36 -10.69
CA ALA A 572 11.01 -13.99 -9.58
C ALA A 572 10.64 -13.36 -8.23
N GLU A 573 10.12 -14.17 -7.31
CA GLU A 573 10.06 -13.83 -5.89
C GLU A 573 11.40 -14.16 -5.23
N MET A 574 12.04 -13.15 -4.67
CA MET A 574 13.32 -13.27 -3.98
C MET A 574 13.23 -12.65 -2.58
N PRO A 575 12.47 -13.29 -1.66
CA PRO A 575 12.40 -12.87 -0.27
C PRO A 575 13.80 -12.82 0.34
N GLY A 576 14.11 -11.71 1.02
CA GLY A 576 15.43 -11.45 1.60
C GLY A 576 16.42 -10.72 0.68
N VAL A 577 16.22 -10.72 -0.64
CA VAL A 577 16.96 -9.84 -1.57
C VAL A 577 16.25 -8.50 -1.70
N TYR A 578 14.93 -8.55 -1.91
CA TYR A 578 14.09 -7.36 -1.98
C TYR A 578 13.15 -7.28 -0.77
N PRO A 579 12.92 -6.08 -0.20
CA PRO A 579 11.88 -5.89 0.82
C PRO A 579 10.48 -6.18 0.26
N VAL A 580 9.55 -6.56 1.15
CA VAL A 580 8.14 -6.74 0.79
C VAL A 580 7.56 -5.44 0.22
N GLY A 581 6.87 -5.53 -0.91
CA GLY A 581 6.32 -4.38 -1.65
C GLY A 581 7.30 -3.68 -2.59
N GLU A 582 8.58 -4.08 -2.60
CA GLU A 582 9.56 -3.58 -3.55
C GLU A 582 9.80 -4.57 -4.70
N TYR A 583 10.07 -4.02 -5.89
CA TYR A 583 10.40 -4.77 -7.09
C TYR A 583 11.41 -4.02 -7.96
N ASP A 584 12.13 -4.76 -8.79
CA ASP A 584 13.07 -4.27 -9.81
C ASP A 584 12.72 -4.83 -11.20
N LEU A 585 13.08 -4.06 -12.24
CA LEU A 585 12.75 -4.34 -13.63
C LEU A 585 13.99 -4.28 -14.51
N ALA A 586 14.21 -5.35 -15.27
CA ALA A 586 15.17 -5.38 -16.37
C ALA A 586 14.50 -5.85 -17.66
N GLY A 587 15.01 -5.37 -18.78
CA GLY A 587 14.44 -5.59 -20.10
C GLY A 587 15.52 -5.93 -21.10
N PHE A 588 15.16 -6.72 -22.09
CA PHE A 588 16.06 -7.17 -23.13
C PHE A 588 15.37 -7.06 -24.48
N CYS A 589 15.91 -6.24 -25.37
CA CYS A 589 15.40 -6.09 -26.72
C CYS A 589 16.36 -6.74 -27.70
N VAL A 590 15.83 -7.53 -28.62
CA VAL A 590 16.55 -8.02 -29.80
C VAL A 590 15.93 -7.40 -31.04
N GLY A 591 16.77 -6.77 -31.84
CA GLY A 591 16.44 -6.27 -33.16
C GLY A 591 17.26 -6.93 -34.26
N ALA A 592 16.93 -6.64 -35.52
CA ALA A 592 17.72 -7.03 -36.67
C ALA A 592 17.87 -5.88 -37.67
N VAL A 593 19.02 -5.87 -38.33
CA VAL A 593 19.35 -4.94 -39.40
C VAL A 593 20.01 -5.73 -40.53
N GLU A 594 19.71 -5.39 -41.78
CA GLU A 594 20.48 -5.95 -42.91
C GLU A 594 21.93 -5.49 -42.79
N ARG A 595 22.89 -6.38 -43.04
CA ARG A 595 24.33 -6.11 -42.85
C ARG A 595 24.80 -4.79 -43.47
N GLY A 596 24.28 -4.46 -44.65
CA GLY A 596 24.62 -3.22 -45.37
C GLY A 596 23.98 -1.93 -44.84
N ALA A 597 23.09 -2.02 -43.85
CA ALA A 597 22.34 -0.90 -43.29
C ALA A 597 22.72 -0.57 -41.83
N LEU A 598 23.80 -1.17 -41.31
CA LEU A 598 24.30 -0.91 -39.96
C LEU A 598 24.63 0.57 -39.75
N LEU A 599 24.35 1.05 -38.55
CA LEU A 599 24.78 2.36 -38.05
C LEU A 599 25.74 2.19 -36.86
N PRO A 600 26.62 3.19 -36.61
CA PRO A 600 26.88 4.36 -37.44
C PRO A 600 27.73 4.05 -38.67
N ARG A 601 27.48 4.75 -39.78
CA ARG A 601 28.30 4.70 -41.00
C ARG A 601 29.38 5.76 -40.94
N LEU A 602 30.39 5.50 -40.12
CA LEU A 602 31.43 6.48 -39.79
C LEU A 602 32.13 7.06 -41.02
N GLY A 603 32.37 6.25 -42.06
CA GLY A 603 33.00 6.72 -43.30
C GLY A 603 32.14 7.67 -44.14
N ASP A 604 30.83 7.72 -43.90
CA ASP A 604 29.91 8.60 -44.63
C ASP A 604 29.76 9.97 -43.94
N ILE A 605 30.22 10.12 -42.70
CA ILE A 605 30.05 11.34 -41.89
C ILE A 605 31.14 12.34 -42.27
N ALA A 606 30.74 13.57 -42.60
CA ALA A 606 31.63 14.65 -43.02
C ALA A 606 31.23 16.01 -42.42
N ASP A 607 32.17 16.95 -42.46
CA ASP A 607 31.88 18.35 -42.12
C ASP A 607 30.73 18.91 -42.97
N GLY A 608 29.83 19.67 -42.33
CA GLY A 608 28.62 20.20 -42.96
C GLY A 608 27.39 19.29 -42.92
N ASP A 609 27.50 18.07 -42.38
CA ASP A 609 26.35 17.20 -42.15
C ASP A 609 25.33 17.80 -41.17
N LEU A 610 24.04 17.55 -41.43
CA LEU A 610 22.95 18.09 -40.62
C LEU A 610 22.70 17.24 -39.37
N LEU A 611 22.60 17.92 -38.22
CA LEU A 611 22.14 17.33 -36.98
C LEU A 611 20.63 17.58 -36.77
N ILE A 612 19.88 16.51 -36.51
CA ILE A 612 18.45 16.57 -36.21
C ILE A 612 18.22 16.09 -34.78
N GLY A 613 17.70 16.97 -33.92
CA GLY A 613 17.29 16.64 -32.56
C GLY A 613 15.83 16.19 -32.51
N ILE A 614 15.55 15.13 -31.74
CA ILE A 614 14.18 14.64 -31.52
C ILE A 614 13.80 14.88 -30.07
N ALA A 615 12.64 15.48 -29.85
CA ALA A 615 12.18 15.88 -28.53
C ALA A 615 11.77 14.68 -27.65
N SER A 616 12.39 14.59 -26.45
CA SER A 616 11.99 13.68 -25.37
C SER A 616 10.62 14.03 -24.77
N SER A 617 10.05 13.11 -23.98
CA SER A 617 8.92 13.37 -23.08
C SER A 617 9.33 13.94 -21.71
N GLY A 618 10.62 13.84 -21.32
CA GLY A 618 11.09 14.27 -20.00
C GLY A 618 12.42 13.64 -19.61
N VAL A 619 12.61 13.40 -18.31
CA VAL A 619 13.78 12.65 -17.80
C VAL A 619 13.62 11.18 -18.19
N HIS A 620 14.64 10.59 -18.81
CA HIS A 620 14.69 9.14 -19.06
C HIS A 620 15.06 8.38 -17.78
N SER A 621 14.79 7.07 -17.73
CA SER A 621 15.02 6.21 -16.56
C SER A 621 16.42 6.38 -15.92
N ASN A 622 17.45 6.54 -16.76
CA ASN A 622 18.80 6.83 -16.33
C ASN A 622 18.92 8.27 -15.76
N GLY A 623 19.22 8.37 -14.47
CA GLY A 623 19.45 9.65 -13.78
C GLY A 623 18.49 9.96 -12.62
N PHE A 624 17.46 9.13 -12.40
CA PHE A 624 16.47 9.36 -11.34
C PHE A 624 17.04 9.35 -9.91
N SER A 625 18.21 8.75 -9.70
CA SER A 625 18.90 8.80 -8.40
C SER A 625 19.32 10.23 -8.05
N LEU A 626 19.73 11.01 -9.05
CA LEU A 626 20.04 12.43 -8.88
C LEU A 626 18.76 13.25 -8.73
N VAL A 627 17.75 13.00 -9.57
CA VAL A 627 16.44 13.70 -9.49
C VAL A 627 15.87 13.64 -8.08
N ARG A 628 15.86 12.44 -7.48
CA ARG A 628 15.36 12.22 -6.11
C ARG A 628 16.14 13.03 -5.07
N LYS A 629 17.47 13.07 -5.16
CA LYS A 629 18.31 13.90 -4.27
C LYS A 629 18.07 15.39 -4.45
N VAL A 630 17.76 15.83 -5.66
CA VAL A 630 17.44 17.24 -5.92
C VAL A 630 16.06 17.60 -5.37
N LEU A 631 15.06 16.72 -5.46
CA LEU A 631 13.77 16.92 -4.79
C LEU A 631 13.92 17.04 -3.28
N GLU A 632 14.72 16.16 -2.68
CA GLU A 632 15.03 16.19 -1.26
C GLU A 632 15.67 17.52 -0.85
N ARG A 633 16.68 17.99 -1.59
CA ARG A 633 17.31 19.31 -1.35
C ARG A 633 16.36 20.49 -1.59
N ALA A 634 15.44 20.35 -2.53
CA ALA A 634 14.42 21.34 -2.83
C ALA A 634 13.28 21.37 -1.80
N ASN A 635 13.24 20.41 -0.88
CA ASN A 635 12.11 20.17 0.02
C ASN A 635 10.78 20.01 -0.73
N LEU A 636 10.81 19.33 -1.89
CA LEU A 636 9.63 19.03 -2.71
C LEU A 636 9.24 17.57 -2.55
N THR A 637 7.94 17.34 -2.34
CA THR A 637 7.33 16.00 -2.32
C THR A 637 6.75 15.66 -3.69
N TYR A 638 6.46 14.38 -3.95
CA TYR A 638 5.82 13.97 -5.21
C TYR A 638 4.41 14.55 -5.40
N SER A 639 3.73 14.90 -4.32
CA SER A 639 2.41 15.56 -4.34
C SER A 639 2.48 17.09 -4.50
N SER A 640 3.68 17.67 -4.47
CA SER A 640 3.85 19.11 -4.65
C SER A 640 3.45 19.52 -6.08
N PRO A 641 2.87 20.72 -6.29
CA PRO A 641 2.64 21.25 -7.63
C PRO A 641 3.94 21.27 -8.45
N ALA A 642 3.90 20.82 -9.69
CA ALA A 642 5.07 20.80 -10.57
C ALA A 642 5.31 22.20 -11.18
N PRO A 643 6.38 22.92 -10.81
CA PRO A 643 6.67 24.25 -11.37
C PRO A 643 7.07 24.20 -12.84
N PHE A 644 7.37 23.01 -13.36
CA PHE A 644 7.77 22.72 -14.74
C PHE A 644 6.73 21.86 -15.50
N GLY A 645 5.58 21.57 -14.87
CA GLY A 645 4.48 20.85 -15.48
C GLY A 645 3.41 21.76 -16.08
N LYS A 646 2.35 21.16 -16.63
CA LYS A 646 1.14 21.91 -16.94
C LYS A 646 0.47 22.37 -15.63
N PRO A 647 -0.28 23.49 -15.63
CA PRO A 647 -1.03 23.92 -14.46
C PRO A 647 -1.89 22.78 -13.89
N GLY A 648 -1.75 22.53 -12.59
CA GLY A 648 -2.47 21.47 -11.87
C GLY A 648 -1.78 20.11 -11.81
N GLN A 649 -0.65 19.90 -12.51
CA GLN A 649 0.11 18.66 -12.38
C GLN A 649 0.99 18.65 -11.12
N THR A 650 1.17 17.47 -10.55
CA THR A 650 2.11 17.22 -9.45
C THR A 650 3.50 16.86 -9.97
N VAL A 651 4.51 17.02 -9.12
CA VAL A 651 5.90 16.62 -9.42
C VAL A 651 5.97 15.13 -9.78
N GLY A 652 5.25 14.27 -9.05
CA GLY A 652 5.19 12.83 -9.31
C GLY A 652 4.66 12.53 -10.71
N GLU A 653 3.55 13.15 -11.11
CA GLU A 653 2.95 12.94 -12.44
C GLU A 653 3.87 13.36 -13.58
N VAL A 654 4.61 14.47 -13.43
CA VAL A 654 5.54 14.90 -14.48
C VAL A 654 6.76 13.99 -14.56
N LEU A 655 7.29 13.55 -13.41
CA LEU A 655 8.43 12.64 -13.36
C LEU A 655 8.08 11.22 -13.81
N LEU A 656 6.84 10.79 -13.62
CA LEU A 656 6.33 9.50 -14.09
C LEU A 656 5.83 9.52 -15.54
N MET A 657 5.99 10.65 -16.25
CA MET A 657 5.74 10.69 -17.69
C MET A 657 6.56 9.61 -18.40
N PRO A 658 5.94 8.70 -19.18
CA PRO A 658 6.67 7.63 -19.85
C PRO A 658 7.64 8.13 -20.92
N THR A 659 8.79 7.46 -21.03
CA THR A 659 9.80 7.70 -22.07
C THR A 659 9.23 7.39 -23.46
N LYS A 660 9.51 8.25 -24.44
CA LYS A 660 9.02 8.05 -25.81
C LYS A 660 9.72 6.87 -26.50
N ILE A 661 8.95 6.10 -27.26
CA ILE A 661 9.44 5.05 -28.15
C ILE A 661 9.49 5.62 -29.57
N TYR A 662 10.67 5.56 -30.20
CA TYR A 662 10.89 6.20 -31.51
C TYR A 662 10.89 5.23 -32.69
N SER A 663 10.84 3.91 -32.46
CA SER A 663 11.07 2.90 -33.50
C SER A 663 10.17 3.05 -34.72
N ARG A 664 8.84 3.11 -34.55
CA ARG A 664 7.91 3.26 -35.68
C ARG A 664 8.11 4.57 -36.44
N LEU A 665 8.53 5.64 -35.76
CA LEU A 665 8.77 6.94 -36.37
C LEU A 665 10.06 6.93 -37.19
N LEU A 666 11.12 6.33 -36.65
CA LEU A 666 12.47 6.47 -37.20
C LEU A 666 12.86 5.34 -38.14
N LEU A 667 12.36 4.12 -37.95
CA LEU A 667 12.76 2.98 -38.78
C LEU A 667 12.61 3.22 -40.29
N PRO A 668 11.52 3.82 -40.81
CA PRO A 668 11.42 4.12 -42.23
C PRO A 668 12.51 5.09 -42.72
N ILE A 669 12.90 6.04 -41.86
CA ILE A 669 13.93 7.04 -42.16
C ILE A 669 15.33 6.39 -42.08
N LEU A 670 15.59 5.56 -41.09
CA LEU A 670 16.83 4.80 -40.95
C LEU A 670 17.04 3.88 -42.16
N LYS A 671 16.00 3.14 -42.55
CA LYS A 671 16.01 2.24 -43.72
C LYS A 671 16.13 2.95 -45.07
N SER A 672 15.91 4.27 -45.13
CA SER A 672 16.07 5.04 -46.37
C SER A 672 17.54 5.19 -46.80
N GLY A 673 18.49 4.93 -45.89
CA GLY A 673 19.91 5.17 -46.13
C GLY A 673 20.32 6.64 -46.08
N ALA A 674 19.42 7.56 -45.69
CA ALA A 674 19.76 8.97 -45.49
C ALA A 674 20.44 9.25 -44.13
N VAL A 675 20.23 8.39 -43.14
CA VAL A 675 20.78 8.59 -41.78
C VAL A 675 22.15 7.96 -41.67
N LYS A 676 23.15 8.76 -41.30
CA LYS A 676 24.56 8.32 -41.16
C LYS A 676 24.87 7.81 -39.75
N ALA A 677 24.21 8.36 -38.74
CA ALA A 677 24.36 7.98 -37.34
C ALA A 677 23.09 8.35 -36.55
N TYR A 678 22.85 7.64 -35.44
CA TYR A 678 21.81 7.96 -34.46
C TYR A 678 22.40 7.78 -33.06
N ALA A 679 22.18 8.74 -32.18
CA ALA A 679 22.55 8.65 -30.77
C ALA A 679 21.30 8.67 -29.89
N HIS A 680 21.07 7.61 -29.12
CA HIS A 680 20.08 7.62 -28.05
C HIS A 680 20.66 8.37 -26.85
N ILE A 681 20.01 9.46 -26.43
CA ILE A 681 20.49 10.29 -25.33
C ILE A 681 19.92 9.76 -24.01
N THR A 682 20.74 9.04 -23.24
CA THR A 682 20.36 8.41 -21.97
C THR A 682 21.36 8.74 -20.86
N GLY A 683 21.88 7.73 -20.15
CA GLY A 683 23.00 7.90 -19.23
C GLY A 683 24.19 8.52 -19.95
N GLY A 684 24.90 9.43 -19.30
CA GLY A 684 25.98 10.18 -19.95
C GLY A 684 25.54 11.43 -20.72
N GLY A 685 24.24 11.58 -21.02
CA GLY A 685 23.68 12.76 -21.68
C GLY A 685 24.25 13.02 -23.09
N LEU A 686 24.23 14.29 -23.52
CA LEU A 686 24.75 14.69 -24.85
C LEU A 686 26.27 14.48 -24.98
N LEU A 687 27.00 14.72 -23.89
CA LEU A 687 28.46 14.71 -23.85
C LEU A 687 29.04 13.32 -24.08
N GLU A 688 28.39 12.27 -23.59
CA GLU A 688 28.91 10.92 -23.76
C GLU A 688 28.26 10.18 -24.94
N ASN A 689 27.00 10.47 -25.27
CA ASN A 689 26.29 9.67 -26.27
C ASN A 689 26.54 10.12 -27.71
N ILE A 690 26.67 11.42 -27.97
CA ILE A 690 26.95 11.94 -29.32
C ILE A 690 28.34 11.49 -29.82
N PRO A 691 29.42 11.59 -29.04
CA PRO A 691 30.74 11.18 -29.53
C PRO A 691 30.87 9.69 -29.85
N ARG A 692 30.02 8.82 -29.27
CA ARG A 692 30.00 7.38 -29.56
C ARG A 692 29.69 7.07 -31.03
N VAL A 693 29.04 7.99 -31.74
CA VAL A 693 28.56 7.76 -33.11
C VAL A 693 29.22 8.65 -34.17
N LEU A 694 30.27 9.38 -33.79
CA LEU A 694 31.04 10.24 -34.69
C LEU A 694 32.39 9.62 -35.06
N PRO A 695 33.07 10.07 -36.13
CA PRO A 695 34.49 9.83 -36.33
C PRO A 695 35.35 10.60 -35.30
N PRO A 696 36.55 10.12 -34.94
CA PRO A 696 37.44 10.81 -33.98
C PRO A 696 37.81 12.24 -34.34
N GLU A 697 37.90 12.53 -35.64
CA GLU A 697 38.29 13.81 -36.22
C GLU A 697 37.14 14.82 -36.34
N LEU A 698 35.90 14.41 -36.05
CA LEU A 698 34.72 15.27 -36.16
C LEU A 698 34.10 15.54 -34.79
N ALA A 699 33.52 16.74 -34.69
CA ALA A 699 32.79 17.20 -33.52
C ALA A 699 31.44 17.78 -33.94
N VAL A 700 30.46 17.70 -33.05
CA VAL A 700 29.15 18.34 -33.26
C VAL A 700 29.17 19.72 -32.62
N ASP A 701 28.81 20.74 -33.40
CA ASP A 701 28.54 22.10 -32.92
C ASP A 701 27.03 22.30 -32.79
N LEU A 702 26.56 22.48 -31.55
CA LEU A 702 25.13 22.71 -31.28
C LEU A 702 24.73 24.19 -31.43
N GLY A 703 25.69 25.12 -31.58
CA GLY A 703 25.47 26.56 -31.80
C GLY A 703 24.46 27.22 -30.84
N ASN A 704 23.78 28.28 -31.33
CA ASN A 704 22.67 29.01 -30.68
C ASN A 704 21.38 28.17 -30.52
N TYR A 705 21.46 26.87 -30.26
CA TYR A 705 20.28 26.07 -29.93
C TYR A 705 19.61 26.67 -28.70
N LYS A 706 18.42 27.26 -28.88
CA LYS A 706 17.60 27.70 -27.75
C LYS A 706 16.94 26.47 -27.15
N PHE A 707 17.43 26.05 -25.99
CA PHE A 707 16.80 25.04 -25.17
C PHE A 707 15.56 25.63 -24.49
N ASP A 708 14.51 25.88 -25.28
CA ASP A 708 13.24 26.42 -24.78
C ASP A 708 12.50 25.29 -24.04
N ASN A 709 12.79 25.13 -22.74
CA ASN A 709 12.17 24.21 -21.76
C ASN A 709 12.91 22.88 -21.49
N PHE A 710 14.13 22.95 -20.97
CA PHE A 710 14.76 21.77 -20.36
C PHE A 710 14.52 21.71 -18.84
N ILE A 711 14.54 20.50 -18.30
CA ILE A 711 14.70 20.18 -16.86
C ILE A 711 15.97 20.85 -16.26
N ILE A 712 16.88 21.36 -17.09
CA ILE A 712 17.99 22.24 -16.69
C ILE A 712 17.47 23.47 -15.92
N THR A 713 16.33 24.05 -16.31
CA THR A 713 15.70 25.20 -15.64
C THR A 713 15.31 24.88 -14.19
N TYR A 714 14.91 23.63 -13.94
CA TYR A 714 14.61 23.14 -12.58
C TYR A 714 15.90 23.06 -11.74
N TYR A 715 16.98 22.48 -12.28
CA TYR A 715 18.27 22.40 -11.57
C TYR A 715 18.91 23.76 -11.30
N THR A 716 18.69 24.76 -12.15
CA THR A 716 19.12 26.16 -11.92
C THR A 716 18.33 26.85 -10.81
N PHE A 717 17.05 26.50 -10.63
CA PHE A 717 16.16 27.10 -9.62
C PHE A 717 16.48 26.65 -8.18
N VAL A 718 17.08 25.47 -7.99
CA VAL A 718 17.33 24.89 -6.65
C VAL A 718 18.74 25.16 -6.10
N GLY A 719 19.55 26.01 -6.74
CA GLY A 719 20.90 26.33 -6.27
C GLY A 719 21.89 25.16 -6.32
N ALA A 720 21.57 24.09 -7.06
CA ALA A 720 22.55 23.06 -7.39
C ALA A 720 23.47 23.61 -8.50
N GLU A 721 24.81 23.46 -8.36
CA GLU A 721 25.72 23.69 -9.49
C GLU A 721 25.18 22.97 -10.72
N ASN A 722 25.20 23.62 -11.90
CA ASN A 722 24.64 23.14 -13.16
C ASN A 722 24.96 21.65 -13.42
N VAL A 723 24.11 20.74 -12.94
CA VAL A 723 24.31 19.30 -13.16
C VAL A 723 23.70 18.93 -14.51
N VAL A 724 24.44 19.25 -15.57
CA VAL A 724 24.55 18.32 -16.69
C VAL A 724 25.78 17.46 -16.39
N VAL A 725 25.59 16.15 -16.48
CA VAL A 725 26.62 15.10 -16.47
C VAL A 725 28.01 15.65 -16.84
N ARG A 726 28.96 15.59 -15.88
CA ARG A 726 30.37 16.01 -16.00
C ARG A 726 30.62 17.30 -16.81
N ASN A 727 30.34 18.41 -16.14
CA ASN A 727 30.93 19.75 -16.26
C ASN A 727 32.07 19.95 -17.28
N LEU A 728 31.79 20.79 -18.28
CA LEU A 728 32.75 21.67 -18.93
C LEU A 728 33.29 22.69 -17.90
N LYS A 729 34.48 22.40 -17.38
CA LYS A 729 35.24 23.34 -16.54
C LYS A 729 36.04 24.29 -17.45
N GLN A 730 35.41 25.32 -18.00
CA GLN A 730 36.06 26.60 -18.35
C GLN A 730 35.02 27.64 -18.83
N SER A 731 35.05 28.84 -18.23
CA SER A 731 34.20 30.03 -18.48
C SER A 731 32.90 30.04 -17.65
N LEU A 732 32.57 30.97 -16.75
CA LEU A 732 32.93 32.39 -16.58
C LEU A 732 32.61 32.86 -15.15
N LEU A 733 33.50 33.71 -14.61
CA LEU A 733 33.13 34.76 -13.67
C LEU A 733 32.41 35.89 -14.43
N LYS A 734 31.35 36.42 -13.80
CA LYS A 734 30.67 37.72 -14.01
C LYS A 734 29.47 37.80 -14.98
N SER A 735 28.31 37.95 -14.33
CA SER A 735 27.26 38.98 -14.49
C SER A 735 26.57 39.22 -15.84
N GLU A 736 25.23 39.16 -15.76
CA GLU A 736 24.21 39.88 -16.54
C GLU A 736 24.18 39.71 -18.07
N GLY A 737 23.04 39.23 -18.56
CA GLY A 737 22.69 39.19 -19.99
C GLY A 737 22.50 37.77 -20.50
N GLY A 738 21.37 37.52 -21.18
CA GLY A 738 21.08 36.22 -21.80
C GLY A 738 22.20 35.80 -22.74
N ALA A 739 22.87 34.70 -22.42
CA ALA A 739 23.98 34.18 -23.20
C ALA A 739 23.58 32.85 -23.86
N THR A 740 23.61 32.83 -25.19
CA THR A 740 23.74 31.61 -25.96
C THR A 740 25.19 31.15 -25.88
N ALA A 741 25.43 29.93 -25.39
CA ALA A 741 26.76 29.33 -25.34
C ALA A 741 26.91 28.31 -26.47
N ASP A 742 27.96 28.46 -27.29
CA ASP A 742 28.33 27.48 -28.33
C ASP A 742 28.91 26.23 -27.64
N VAL A 743 28.27 25.07 -27.81
CA VAL A 743 28.74 23.79 -27.26
C VAL A 743 29.27 22.91 -28.39
N LYS A 744 30.58 22.62 -28.35
CA LYS A 744 31.24 21.64 -29.23
C LYS A 744 31.46 20.32 -28.50
N LEU A 745 31.12 19.21 -29.16
CA LEU A 745 31.20 17.84 -28.62
C LEU A 745 32.11 16.98 -29.50
N ASP A 746 33.26 16.55 -29.00
CA ASP A 746 34.22 15.67 -29.69
C ASP A 746 34.48 14.36 -28.90
N LYS A 747 35.24 13.42 -29.50
CA LYS A 747 35.58 12.13 -28.86
C LYS A 747 36.54 12.23 -27.67
N ASN A 748 37.28 13.32 -27.53
CA ASN A 748 38.33 13.46 -26.53
C ASN A 748 37.89 14.28 -25.31
N GLY A 749 36.70 14.88 -25.34
CA GLY A 749 36.14 15.66 -24.22
C GLY A 749 36.97 16.90 -23.86
N HIS A 750 37.82 17.40 -24.77
CA HIS A 750 38.75 18.50 -24.54
C HIS A 750 38.60 19.56 -25.64
N GLY A 751 37.88 20.64 -25.35
CA GLY A 751 37.75 21.76 -26.25
C GLY A 751 39.07 22.50 -26.41
N ASP A 752 39.66 22.45 -27.60
CA ASP A 752 40.76 23.33 -28.00
C ASP A 752 40.27 24.37 -29.02
N SER A 753 40.65 25.63 -28.78
CA SER A 753 40.14 26.81 -29.47
C SER A 753 41.19 27.42 -30.38
N SER A 754 41.42 26.85 -31.55
CA SER A 754 42.16 27.56 -32.62
C SER A 754 41.88 27.03 -34.03
N ALA A 755 40.80 27.52 -34.67
CA ALA A 755 40.67 27.56 -36.13
C ALA A 755 39.64 28.63 -36.56
N PRO A 756 39.79 29.28 -37.74
CA PRO A 756 39.04 30.49 -38.10
C PRO A 756 37.57 30.19 -38.46
N ARG A 757 36.68 31.10 -38.04
CA ARG A 757 35.22 31.06 -38.21
C ARG A 757 34.78 31.35 -39.65
N ILE A 758 33.98 30.46 -40.24
CA ILE A 758 33.12 30.78 -41.39
C ILE A 758 31.66 30.54 -40.98
N LYS A 759 30.82 31.58 -41.13
CA LYS A 759 29.39 31.58 -40.81
C LYS A 759 28.60 30.74 -41.81
N LYS A 760 27.84 29.73 -41.38
CA LYS A 760 26.60 29.28 -42.06
C LYS A 760 25.53 28.78 -41.07
N ARG A 761 24.27 28.98 -41.48
CA ARG A 761 23.02 28.98 -40.71
C ARG A 761 22.46 27.56 -40.51
N VAL A 762 21.89 27.29 -39.33
CA VAL A 762 21.13 26.06 -39.02
C VAL A 762 19.75 26.46 -38.49
N GLY A 763 18.69 25.84 -39.00
CA GLY A 763 17.29 26.05 -38.59
C GLY A 763 16.71 24.82 -37.88
N VAL A 764 15.91 25.06 -36.83
CA VAL A 764 15.36 24.07 -35.88
C VAL A 764 13.91 23.70 -36.25
N LEU A 765 13.51 22.43 -36.06
CA LEU A 765 12.11 21.97 -36.15
C LEU A 765 11.58 21.58 -34.76
N ILE A 766 10.42 22.13 -34.38
CA ILE A 766 9.64 21.78 -33.17
C ILE A 766 8.31 21.17 -33.62
N SER A 767 7.91 20.04 -33.04
CA SER A 767 6.52 19.54 -33.13
C SER A 767 6.01 19.16 -31.76
N GLY A 768 5.03 19.94 -31.28
CA GLY A 768 4.20 19.66 -30.11
C GLY A 768 2.84 19.10 -30.53
N THR A 769 2.48 17.98 -29.89
CA THR A 769 1.14 17.36 -29.73
C THR A 769 0.25 17.16 -30.95
N GLY A 770 -0.11 15.89 -31.22
CA GLY A 770 -1.34 15.55 -31.94
C GLY A 770 -1.25 14.30 -32.82
N LEU A 771 -1.74 13.18 -32.31
CA LEU A 771 -1.96 11.92 -33.02
C LEU A 771 -2.89 12.09 -34.25
N ARG A 772 -2.43 11.63 -35.43
CA ARG A 772 -3.11 10.74 -36.42
C ARG A 772 -2.81 11.11 -37.88
N SER A 773 -2.61 10.03 -38.65
CA SER A 773 -2.61 9.90 -40.11
C SER A 773 -1.52 10.64 -40.91
N GLN A 774 -0.42 9.94 -41.19
CA GLN A 774 0.39 10.17 -42.40
C GLN A 774 0.94 8.85 -42.94
N VAL A 775 0.19 8.22 -43.85
CA VAL A 775 0.68 7.24 -44.82
C VAL A 775 0.18 7.73 -46.18
N SER A 776 1.01 8.52 -46.88
CA SER A 776 0.96 8.72 -48.36
C SER A 776 1.91 9.80 -48.89
N CYS A 777 2.65 10.54 -48.06
CA CYS A 777 3.62 11.55 -48.54
C CYS A 777 4.97 10.99 -49.03
N LEU A 778 5.20 9.67 -48.97
CA LEU A 778 6.53 9.09 -49.16
C LEU A 778 6.85 8.64 -50.60
N GLU A 779 5.87 8.56 -51.52
CA GLU A 779 6.16 8.21 -52.91
C GLU A 779 6.66 9.41 -53.75
N THR A 780 6.43 10.65 -53.31
CA THR A 780 6.88 11.85 -54.03
C THR A 780 8.30 12.29 -53.62
N LEU A 781 8.83 11.80 -52.49
CA LEU A 781 10.17 12.14 -51.99
C LEU A 781 11.32 11.46 -52.77
N LYS A 782 11.01 10.53 -53.68
CA LYS A 782 12.02 9.85 -54.52
C LYS A 782 12.52 10.68 -55.71
N SER A 783 11.85 11.77 -56.10
CA SER A 783 12.16 12.49 -57.36
C SER A 783 12.64 13.93 -57.21
N MET A 784 12.88 14.42 -55.99
CA MET A 784 13.26 15.83 -55.77
C MET A 784 14.34 15.93 -54.69
N CYS A 785 15.58 15.58 -55.06
CA CYS A 785 16.77 16.00 -54.33
C CYS A 785 17.32 17.25 -55.00
N ASP A 786 16.77 18.39 -54.62
CA ASP A 786 17.48 19.64 -54.32
C ASP A 786 16.44 20.61 -53.71
N GLU A 787 16.82 21.25 -52.60
CA GLU A 787 16.04 22.18 -51.77
C GLU A 787 15.09 21.61 -50.68
N SER A 788 15.15 22.24 -49.50
CA SER A 788 14.62 21.77 -48.21
C SER A 788 13.12 22.07 -48.02
N MET A 789 12.36 21.11 -47.48
CA MET A 789 10.89 21.19 -47.35
C MET A 789 10.42 21.34 -45.88
N TRP A 790 9.42 22.18 -45.61
CA TRP A 790 8.84 22.43 -44.28
C TRP A 790 7.31 22.17 -44.25
N PHE A 791 6.76 21.62 -43.15
CA PHE A 791 5.32 21.39 -42.95
C PHE A 791 4.76 22.23 -41.78
N CYS A 792 3.60 22.89 -41.96
CA CYS A 792 2.92 23.70 -40.92
C CYS A 792 1.37 23.65 -41.03
N LEU A 793 0.67 23.82 -39.90
CA LEU A 793 -0.80 23.84 -39.78
C LEU A 793 -1.42 25.23 -40.02
N GLY A 794 -2.61 25.25 -40.63
CA GLY A 794 -3.16 26.35 -41.43
C GLY A 794 -3.70 27.62 -40.77
N THR A 795 -3.48 27.89 -39.47
CA THR A 795 -3.99 29.11 -38.82
C THR A 795 -3.04 30.32 -38.91
N ASN A 796 -1.73 30.10 -39.11
CA ASN A 796 -0.71 31.18 -39.16
C ASN A 796 -0.12 31.46 -40.55
N LEU A 797 -0.74 30.95 -41.63
CA LEU A 797 -0.18 31.09 -42.99
C LEU A 797 0.01 32.55 -43.43
N GLN A 798 -0.86 33.46 -43.00
CA GLN A 798 -0.74 34.88 -43.34
C GLN A 798 0.52 35.51 -42.74
N ALA A 799 0.79 35.27 -41.46
CA ALA A 799 1.99 35.75 -40.78
C ALA A 799 3.28 35.14 -41.38
N LEU A 800 3.20 33.89 -41.86
CA LEU A 800 4.31 33.23 -42.55
C LEU A 800 4.59 33.85 -43.92
N ILE A 801 3.56 34.13 -44.71
CA ILE A 801 3.70 34.85 -46.00
C ILE A 801 4.31 36.24 -45.77
N GLU A 802 3.84 36.95 -44.75
CA GLU A 802 4.35 38.29 -44.40
C GLU A 802 5.78 38.26 -43.90
N GLN A 803 6.15 37.26 -43.09
CA GLN A 803 7.52 37.08 -42.62
C GLN A 803 8.46 36.66 -43.75
N ALA A 804 8.04 35.72 -44.61
CA ALA A 804 8.82 35.23 -45.75
C ALA A 804 9.15 36.33 -46.76
N ARG A 805 8.26 37.33 -46.90
CA ARG A 805 8.43 38.46 -47.82
C ARG A 805 9.24 39.63 -47.27
N ARG A 806 9.70 39.58 -46.00
CA ARG A 806 10.56 40.65 -45.47
C ARG A 806 11.94 40.60 -46.14
N PRO A 807 12.58 41.74 -46.45
CA PRO A 807 13.93 41.76 -47.04
C PRO A 807 15.01 41.07 -46.19
N SER A 808 14.76 40.94 -44.88
CA SER A 808 15.62 40.24 -43.93
C SER A 808 15.31 38.74 -43.80
N SER A 809 14.28 38.24 -44.49
CA SER A 809 13.89 36.84 -44.47
C SER A 809 14.80 36.02 -45.37
N SER A 810 15.19 34.85 -44.89
CA SER A 810 15.95 33.86 -45.65
C SER A 810 15.12 32.62 -45.99
N ALA A 811 13.79 32.77 -46.02
CA ALA A 811 12.84 31.70 -46.31
C ALA A 811 11.84 32.14 -47.39
N GLU A 812 11.54 31.25 -48.33
CA GLU A 812 10.55 31.42 -49.40
C GLU A 812 9.48 30.33 -49.30
N ILE A 813 8.22 30.69 -49.56
CA ILE A 813 7.11 29.74 -49.58
C ILE A 813 6.82 29.39 -51.04
N VAL A 814 7.20 28.19 -51.45
CA VAL A 814 7.12 27.76 -52.86
C VAL A 814 5.79 27.08 -53.22
N VAL A 815 5.16 26.36 -52.28
CA VAL A 815 3.88 25.69 -52.51
C VAL A 815 3.07 25.54 -51.22
N VAL A 816 1.73 25.65 -51.32
CA VAL A 816 0.79 25.39 -50.22
C VAL A 816 -0.18 24.28 -50.60
N ILE A 817 -0.19 23.20 -49.81
CA ILE A 817 -0.99 22.00 -50.08
C ILE A 817 -2.05 21.82 -48.99
N SER A 818 -3.29 21.48 -49.38
CA SER A 818 -4.35 21.12 -48.45
C SER A 818 -5.01 19.80 -48.81
N ASN A 819 -5.48 19.07 -47.81
CA ASN A 819 -6.34 17.89 -47.99
C ASN A 819 -7.84 18.26 -48.11
N ARG A 820 -8.19 19.54 -48.16
CA ARG A 820 -9.56 20.03 -48.35
C ARG A 820 -9.60 21.15 -49.41
N PRO A 821 -10.44 21.04 -50.45
CA PRO A 821 -10.61 22.13 -51.40
C PRO A 821 -11.25 23.35 -50.73
N GLY A 822 -10.94 24.56 -51.23
CA GLY A 822 -11.63 25.80 -50.86
C GLY A 822 -11.26 26.42 -49.51
N VAL A 823 -10.29 25.88 -48.76
CA VAL A 823 -9.85 26.44 -47.48
C VAL A 823 -9.19 27.82 -47.63
N GLN A 824 -9.38 28.69 -46.63
CA GLN A 824 -8.90 30.08 -46.67
C GLN A 824 -7.38 30.19 -46.85
N GLY A 825 -6.62 29.21 -46.37
CA GLY A 825 -5.17 29.14 -46.55
C GLY A 825 -4.75 29.04 -48.02
N LEU A 826 -5.42 28.20 -48.83
CA LEU A 826 -5.15 28.11 -50.27
C LEU A 826 -5.47 29.43 -50.99
N LYS A 827 -6.57 30.09 -50.60
CA LYS A 827 -6.91 31.41 -51.16
C LYS A 827 -5.85 32.47 -50.84
N ARG A 828 -5.34 32.51 -49.60
CA ARG A 828 -4.28 33.44 -49.19
C ARG A 828 -2.97 33.18 -49.92
N ALA A 829 -2.60 31.92 -50.10
CA ALA A 829 -1.41 31.53 -50.85
C ALA A 829 -1.50 31.90 -52.33
N ALA A 830 -2.64 31.61 -52.97
CA ALA A 830 -2.88 31.98 -54.37
C ALA A 830 -2.86 33.52 -54.58
N LEU A 831 -3.44 34.29 -53.66
CA LEU A 831 -3.38 35.76 -53.67
C LEU A 831 -1.95 36.30 -53.46
N ALA A 832 -1.10 35.53 -52.79
CA ALA A 832 0.32 35.83 -52.61
C ALA A 832 1.19 35.28 -53.76
N GLY A 833 0.62 34.81 -54.87
CA GLY A 833 1.37 34.28 -56.01
C GLY A 833 2.11 32.97 -55.74
N ILE A 834 1.76 32.27 -54.66
CA ILE A 834 2.37 31.01 -54.24
C ILE A 834 1.55 29.86 -54.84
N GLN A 835 2.21 28.84 -55.40
CA GLN A 835 1.52 27.71 -56.03
C GLN A 835 0.67 26.92 -55.01
N THR A 836 -0.54 26.50 -55.38
CA THR A 836 -1.44 25.77 -54.46
C THR A 836 -1.90 24.42 -55.00
N ARG A 837 -2.03 23.39 -54.14
CA ARG A 837 -2.57 22.07 -54.51
C ARG A 837 -3.59 21.54 -53.49
N VAL A 838 -4.56 20.75 -53.97
CA VAL A 838 -5.53 20.00 -53.16
C VAL A 838 -5.31 18.51 -53.36
N ASN A 839 -5.14 17.73 -52.29
CA ASN A 839 -4.99 16.28 -52.37
C ASN A 839 -6.22 15.56 -51.76
N ASN A 840 -6.96 14.82 -52.59
CA ASN A 840 -8.17 14.09 -52.21
C ASN A 840 -7.86 12.59 -52.07
N THR A 841 -7.53 12.11 -50.88
CA THR A 841 -7.41 10.66 -50.61
C THR A 841 -8.32 10.25 -49.46
N GLN A 842 -9.59 10.00 -49.79
CA GLN A 842 -10.46 9.06 -49.08
C GLN A 842 -10.58 7.82 -49.95
N SER A 843 -9.93 6.72 -49.59
CA SER A 843 -10.27 5.40 -50.13
C SER A 843 -9.99 4.30 -49.11
N ALA A 844 -11.11 3.76 -48.61
CA ALA A 844 -11.38 2.45 -48.01
C ALA A 844 -10.75 2.07 -46.65
N LEU A 845 -11.65 1.57 -45.79
CA LEU A 845 -11.54 1.05 -44.42
C LEU A 845 -10.58 -0.11 -44.24
#